data_AF-A0A9D9ZFP5-F1
#
_entry.id   AF-A0A9D9ZFP5-F1
#
_cell.length_a   1.000
_cell.length_b   1.000
_cell.length_c   1.000
_cell.angle_alpha   90.00
_cell.angle_beta   90.00
_cell.angle_gamma   90.00
#
_symmetry.space_group_name_H-M   'P 1'
#
loop_
_entity.id
_entity.type
_entity.pdbx_description
1 polymer ?
#
loop_
_entity_poly.entity_id
_entity_poly.type
_entity_poly.pdbx_seq_one_letter_code
_entity_poly.pdbx_strand_id
1 'polypeptide(L)'
;MDNKKQIRRRILIFTVSVLFLFSLFAVDLFRIQIVNAADYSTQRVALSETKSTIAASRGEILDCNGTPLVTNEQINSVVLNASYFPSTKEQDKRNEIILSLINLLESEGTAWNDNLPLVLNSDGSVSFKENADKDITYLKSKDVLYLNSYATAQNCFDELVEKFSLGNYSAADALKIASVCYSLKKISFSAANPFTVAASVSPTLAAKIKENSSFYRGVDINVTTARHYTDGTIAPHIIGITGKLNESEYKDRTDAYKAESADQNLTTEQKTTLSLRAYAMDDTIGKFGLESAMEDYLRGTNGIMTTTTASDGTKTSEITREPVDGDTVILTLDSVLQKKVQDSLAAFVEKYRDKDAIPAVGSAVVMDVNTGAVLACATYPSYDLNTYYQNYEALSKDKSSPLWNRALMSTYEPGSTMKPAIAAAGLEEGVITETSKFYCSHIYRQFTDTTFKCLGSHGWIDVKNALNQSCNIYFYETGRLLGINRMNDYCTRFGLGQKTGVEINESSGVLAGIAYREAHGGTWYPGDTVQAAIGQSDNLFTPIQLCSYVSTIANGGTRYRAHFVKSVKSSDYSETLLSNDGVVLNETGVSQNSIRIVKEGMEMLGARLPAFKSLPVKVAAKTGTAESKAKVSGKIVTGLNGFMISFAPADDPQIAVCVAIENLNSGSATASLVAEIYKAYFETDGGSVNTAQGYGSLLG
;
A
#
# COMPACT_ATOMS: atom_id res chain seq x y z
N MET A 1 -63.70 62.37 -7.86
CA MET A 1 -62.48 63.21 -8.02
C MET A 1 -61.38 62.87 -6.98
N ASP A 2 -61.21 61.61 -6.56
CA ASP A 2 -60.36 61.31 -5.38
C ASP A 2 -59.11 60.43 -5.65
N ASN A 3 -59.05 59.75 -6.80
CA ASN A 3 -57.97 58.77 -7.05
C ASN A 3 -56.62 59.41 -7.48
N LYS A 4 -56.66 60.56 -8.17
CA LYS A 4 -55.43 61.29 -8.59
C LYS A 4 -54.64 61.89 -7.42
N LYS A 5 -55.33 62.25 -6.32
CA LYS A 5 -54.70 62.88 -5.14
C LYS A 5 -53.99 61.84 -4.27
N GLN A 6 -54.57 60.64 -4.13
CA GLN A 6 -53.92 59.51 -3.44
C GLN A 6 -52.69 58.98 -4.19
N ILE A 7 -52.76 58.84 -5.52
CA ILE A 7 -51.62 58.37 -6.32
C ILE A 7 -50.45 59.35 -6.24
N ARG A 8 -50.70 60.68 -6.36
CA ARG A 8 -49.65 61.70 -6.18
C ARG A 8 -49.01 61.65 -4.79
N ARG A 9 -49.80 61.40 -3.73
CA ARG A 9 -49.29 61.29 -2.37
C ARG A 9 -48.43 60.04 -2.17
N ARG A 10 -48.80 58.90 -2.77
CA ARG A 10 -48.00 57.66 -2.75
C ARG A 10 -46.69 57.80 -3.52
N ILE A 11 -46.72 58.43 -4.69
CA ILE A 11 -45.51 58.73 -5.46
C ILE A 11 -44.59 59.66 -4.67
N LEU A 12 -45.13 60.72 -4.06
CA LEU A 12 -44.34 61.63 -3.23
C LEU A 12 -43.68 60.92 -2.05
N ILE A 13 -44.41 60.06 -1.33
CA ILE A 13 -43.86 59.27 -0.22
C ILE A 13 -42.76 58.33 -0.70
N PHE A 14 -42.96 57.65 -1.84
CA PHE A 14 -41.95 56.77 -2.43
C PHE A 14 -40.69 57.53 -2.84
N THR A 15 -40.83 58.66 -3.53
CA THR A 15 -39.69 59.52 -3.93
C THR A 15 -38.92 60.03 -2.72
N VAL A 16 -39.61 60.46 -1.66
CA VAL A 16 -38.96 60.90 -0.41
C VAL A 16 -38.24 59.73 0.28
N SER A 17 -38.83 58.54 0.27
CA SER A 17 -38.21 57.34 0.86
C SER A 17 -36.93 56.94 0.12
N VAL A 18 -36.94 56.99 -1.22
CA VAL A 18 -35.77 56.71 -2.06
C VAL A 18 -34.67 57.77 -1.83
N LEU A 19 -35.03 59.06 -1.80
CA LEU A 19 -34.07 60.13 -1.52
C LEU A 19 -33.46 60.02 -0.12
N PHE A 20 -34.25 59.62 0.87
CA PHE A 20 -33.75 59.36 2.22
C PHE A 20 -32.75 58.18 2.22
N LEU A 21 -33.06 57.10 1.52
CA LEU A 21 -32.16 55.95 1.39
C LEU A 21 -30.83 56.33 0.71
N PHE A 22 -30.89 57.12 -0.37
CA PHE A 22 -29.69 57.65 -1.03
C PHE A 22 -28.91 58.61 -0.14
N SER A 23 -29.58 59.39 0.70
CA SER A 23 -28.90 60.26 1.68
C SER A 23 -28.18 59.46 2.76
N LEU A 24 -28.73 58.31 3.20
CA LEU A 24 -28.05 57.40 4.12
C LEU A 24 -26.81 56.79 3.48
N PHE A 25 -26.91 56.35 2.22
CA PHE A 25 -25.73 55.87 1.48
C PHE A 25 -24.69 56.98 1.29
N ALA A 26 -25.10 58.21 0.99
CA ALA A 26 -24.18 59.34 0.84
C ALA A 26 -23.48 59.70 2.16
N VAL A 27 -24.19 59.64 3.29
CA VAL A 27 -23.61 59.84 4.63
C VAL A 27 -22.64 58.72 4.97
N ASP A 28 -22.96 57.47 4.65
CA ASP A 28 -22.07 56.32 4.88
C ASP A 28 -20.82 56.40 3.98
N LEU A 29 -21.00 56.81 2.72
CA LEU A 29 -19.90 57.09 1.80
C LEU A 29 -19.01 58.23 2.30
N PHE A 30 -19.60 59.32 2.79
CA PHE A 30 -18.87 60.44 3.38
C PHE A 30 -18.12 60.04 4.65
N ARG A 31 -18.74 59.18 5.48
CA ARG A 31 -18.11 58.63 6.68
C ARG A 31 -16.89 57.77 6.32
N ILE A 32 -17.01 56.93 5.30
CA ILE A 32 -15.91 56.07 4.81
C ILE A 32 -14.81 56.93 4.14
N GLN A 33 -15.19 57.89 3.30
CA GLN A 33 -14.25 58.63 2.45
C GLN A 33 -13.61 59.84 3.11
N ILE A 34 -14.25 60.47 4.10
CA ILE A 34 -13.76 61.72 4.72
C ILE A 34 -13.48 61.53 6.21
N VAL A 35 -14.42 60.94 6.97
CA VAL A 35 -14.27 60.84 8.44
C VAL A 35 -13.25 59.76 8.81
N ASN A 36 -13.34 58.58 8.20
CA ASN A 36 -12.42 57.47 8.43
C ASN A 36 -11.28 57.45 7.39
N ALA A 37 -11.12 58.51 6.60
CA ALA A 37 -10.12 58.59 5.52
C ALA A 37 -8.69 58.35 6.04
N ALA A 38 -8.40 58.87 7.24
CA ALA A 38 -7.11 58.71 7.89
C ALA A 38 -6.84 57.25 8.27
N ASP A 39 -7.79 56.57 8.93
CA ASP A 39 -7.69 55.17 9.33
C ASP A 39 -7.57 54.22 8.12
N TYR A 40 -8.27 54.52 7.02
CA TYR A 40 -8.15 53.77 5.76
C TYR A 40 -6.93 54.14 4.91
N SER A 41 -6.34 55.34 5.11
CA SER A 41 -5.12 55.75 4.41
C SER A 41 -3.85 55.14 5.02
N THR A 42 -3.84 54.91 6.34
CA THR A 42 -2.76 54.17 7.02
C THR A 42 -2.77 52.68 6.71
N GLN A 43 -3.93 52.11 6.36
CA GLN A 43 -4.05 50.75 5.80
C GLN A 43 -3.72 50.66 4.30
N ARG A 44 -3.31 51.76 3.64
CA ARG A 44 -3.00 51.87 2.21
C ARG A 44 -1.51 52.06 1.90
N VAL A 45 -0.61 51.52 2.73
CA VAL A 45 0.52 50.83 2.09
C VAL A 45 -0.14 49.57 1.54
N ALA A 46 -0.43 49.55 0.23
CA ALA A 46 -1.13 48.46 -0.41
C ALA A 46 -0.23 47.22 -0.42
N LEU A 47 -0.15 46.56 0.73
CA LEU A 47 0.52 45.30 0.92
C LEU A 47 -0.41 44.24 0.33
N SER A 48 -0.06 43.75 -0.86
CA SER A 48 -0.74 42.60 -1.43
C SER A 48 -0.10 41.35 -0.86
N GLU A 49 -0.86 40.57 -0.10
CA GLU A 49 -0.44 39.28 0.41
C GLU A 49 -0.80 38.18 -0.58
N THR A 50 0.12 37.24 -0.78
CA THR A 50 -0.14 36.03 -1.55
C THR A 50 0.39 34.82 -0.80
N LYS A 51 -0.46 33.79 -0.65
CA LYS A 51 -0.12 32.57 0.10
C LYS A 51 0.27 31.46 -0.86
N SER A 52 1.38 30.79 -0.56
CA SER A 52 1.84 29.56 -1.22
C SER A 52 2.02 28.46 -0.18
N THR A 53 1.99 27.21 -0.62
CA THR A 53 2.14 26.04 0.25
C THR A 53 3.61 25.66 0.41
N ILE A 54 3.99 25.29 1.63
CA ILE A 54 5.27 24.64 1.93
C ILE A 54 4.97 23.16 2.16
N ALA A 55 5.64 22.28 1.42
CA ALA A 55 5.43 20.85 1.54
C ALA A 55 5.88 20.34 2.92
N ALA A 56 5.07 19.50 3.55
CA ALA A 56 5.47 18.73 4.72
C ALA A 56 6.16 17.43 4.33
N SER A 57 7.06 16.93 5.17
CA SER A 57 7.66 15.62 4.96
C SER A 57 6.67 14.51 5.31
N ARG A 58 6.83 13.37 4.64
CA ARG A 58 6.04 12.17 4.90
C ARG A 58 6.59 11.46 6.14
N GLY A 59 5.73 10.88 6.96
CA GLY A 59 6.14 10.14 8.16
C GLY A 59 7.01 8.92 7.84
N GLU A 60 7.88 8.54 8.77
CA GLU A 60 8.80 7.42 8.59
C GLU A 60 8.13 6.07 8.83
N ILE A 61 8.72 5.00 8.30
CA ILE A 61 8.32 3.63 8.60
C ILE A 61 9.51 2.93 9.27
N LEU A 62 9.31 2.47 10.49
CA LEU A 62 10.32 1.81 11.31
C LEU A 62 9.94 0.35 11.58
N ASP A 63 10.93 -0.52 11.76
CA ASP A 63 10.73 -1.88 12.24
C ASP A 63 10.37 -1.91 13.75
N CYS A 64 10.11 -3.09 14.31
CA CYS A 64 9.70 -3.23 15.71
C CYS A 64 10.74 -2.78 16.74
N ASN A 65 12.00 -2.63 16.32
CA ASN A 65 13.16 -2.21 17.11
C ASN A 65 13.51 -0.73 16.90
N GLY A 66 12.73 -0.01 16.08
CA GLY A 66 12.98 1.39 15.72
C GLY A 66 14.00 1.57 14.61
N THR A 67 14.39 0.51 13.90
CA THR A 67 15.28 0.59 12.75
C THR A 67 14.54 1.22 11.57
N PRO A 68 15.06 2.30 10.96
CA PRO A 68 14.39 2.93 9.83
C PRO A 68 14.40 2.03 8.59
N LEU A 69 13.20 1.75 8.06
CA LEU A 69 12.99 1.03 6.80
C LEU A 69 12.70 2.00 5.65
N VAL A 70 11.92 3.03 5.94
CA VAL A 70 11.61 4.11 5.01
C VAL A 70 11.74 5.45 5.71
N THR A 71 12.58 6.30 5.15
CA THR A 71 12.90 7.64 5.64
C THR A 71 12.68 8.66 4.54
N ASN A 72 13.12 9.90 4.76
CA ASN A 72 13.13 10.91 3.73
C ASN A 72 14.51 11.57 3.61
N GLU A 73 14.96 11.75 2.37
CA GLU A 73 16.20 12.47 2.06
C GLU A 73 15.88 13.90 1.62
N GLN A 74 16.64 14.86 2.14
CA GLN A 74 16.53 16.25 1.73
C GLN A 74 17.00 16.42 0.28
N ILE A 75 16.14 16.96 -0.56
CA ILE A 75 16.43 17.27 -1.96
C ILE A 75 16.06 18.71 -2.28
N ASN A 76 16.76 19.28 -3.25
CA ASN A 76 16.41 20.58 -3.81
C ASN A 76 15.48 20.37 -5.00
N SER A 77 14.33 21.03 -5.01
CA SER A 77 13.43 21.08 -6.16
C SER A 77 13.46 22.46 -6.80
N VAL A 78 13.37 22.49 -8.12
CA VAL A 78 13.33 23.72 -8.92
C VAL A 78 11.88 24.02 -9.23
N VAL A 79 11.41 25.18 -8.79
CA VAL A 79 10.00 25.56 -8.84
C VAL A 79 9.84 26.91 -9.56
N LEU A 80 8.85 27.02 -10.44
CA LEU A 80 8.42 28.31 -10.97
C LEU A 80 7.39 28.93 -10.02
N ASN A 81 7.61 30.19 -9.65
CA ASN A 81 6.74 30.96 -8.78
C ASN A 81 6.13 32.13 -9.57
N ALA A 82 4.81 32.10 -9.75
CA ALA A 82 4.11 33.09 -10.56
C ALA A 82 4.20 34.52 -10.01
N SER A 83 4.54 34.68 -8.73
CA SER A 83 4.76 36.00 -8.13
C SER A 83 5.89 36.75 -8.85
N TYR A 84 6.94 36.05 -9.26
CA TYR A 84 8.12 36.68 -9.83
C TYR A 84 8.29 36.33 -11.31
N PHE A 85 7.79 35.18 -11.75
CA PHE A 85 7.93 34.70 -13.13
C PHE A 85 7.33 35.71 -14.13
N PRO A 86 7.95 35.92 -15.31
CA PRO A 86 7.44 36.89 -16.27
C PRO A 86 5.99 36.58 -16.70
N SER A 87 5.21 37.63 -16.89
CA SER A 87 3.80 37.51 -17.28
C SER A 87 3.65 37.00 -18.71
N THR A 88 2.46 36.56 -19.11
CA THR A 88 2.18 36.15 -20.50
C THR A 88 2.40 37.26 -21.54
N LYS A 89 2.54 38.54 -21.11
CA LYS A 89 2.91 39.65 -21.99
C LYS A 89 4.40 39.65 -22.36
N GLU A 90 5.23 39.01 -21.56
CA GLU A 90 6.68 38.87 -21.73
C GLU A 90 7.02 37.45 -22.20
N GLN A 91 6.26 36.90 -23.16
CA GLN A 91 6.36 35.49 -23.56
C GLN A 91 7.77 35.09 -24.01
N ASP A 92 8.46 35.94 -24.77
CA ASP A 92 9.84 35.70 -25.19
C ASP A 92 10.79 35.50 -24.00
N LYS A 93 10.61 36.30 -22.94
CA LYS A 93 11.40 36.17 -21.71
C LYS A 93 11.08 34.89 -20.96
N ARG A 94 9.80 34.47 -20.93
CA ARG A 94 9.40 33.17 -20.35
C ARG A 94 10.08 32.03 -21.10
N ASN A 95 10.03 32.06 -22.43
CA ASN A 95 10.62 31.04 -23.30
C ASN A 95 12.13 30.93 -23.09
N GLU A 96 12.83 32.07 -23.00
CA GLU A 96 14.27 32.15 -22.73
C GLU A 96 14.63 31.51 -21.38
N ILE A 97 13.91 31.87 -20.30
CA ILE A 97 14.13 31.30 -18.96
C ILE A 97 13.87 29.80 -18.95
N ILE A 98 12.74 29.35 -19.52
CA ILE A 98 12.35 27.94 -19.57
C ILE A 98 13.41 27.11 -20.30
N LEU A 99 13.80 27.53 -21.51
CA LEU A 99 14.76 26.77 -22.31
C LEU A 99 16.14 26.73 -21.65
N SER A 100 16.62 27.87 -21.13
CA SER A 100 17.90 27.93 -20.43
C SER A 100 17.89 27.02 -19.20
N LEU A 101 16.79 27.00 -18.45
CA LEU A 101 16.64 26.15 -17.28
C LEU A 101 16.65 24.66 -17.66
N ILE A 102 15.88 24.27 -18.68
CA ILE A 102 15.86 22.88 -19.17
C ILE A 102 17.24 22.44 -19.66
N ASN A 103 17.91 23.27 -20.47
CA ASN A 103 19.26 22.95 -20.97
C ASN A 103 20.26 22.81 -19.81
N LEU A 104 20.15 23.64 -18.78
CA LEU A 104 20.97 23.53 -17.58
C LEU A 104 20.70 22.22 -16.83
N LEU A 105 19.43 21.84 -16.65
CA LEU A 105 19.04 20.56 -16.03
C LEU A 105 19.58 19.37 -16.83
N GLU A 106 19.40 19.37 -18.15
CA GLU A 106 19.87 18.31 -19.05
C GLU A 106 21.40 18.21 -19.09
N SER A 107 22.12 19.34 -19.01
CA SER A 107 23.59 19.36 -18.99
C SER A 107 24.21 18.66 -17.77
N GLU A 108 23.43 18.57 -16.68
CA GLU A 108 23.80 17.89 -15.44
C GLU A 108 23.12 16.52 -15.33
N GLY A 109 22.51 16.02 -16.42
CA GLY A 109 21.81 14.73 -16.45
C GLY A 109 20.56 14.67 -15.57
N THR A 110 19.98 15.83 -15.19
CA THR A 110 18.81 15.90 -14.33
C THR A 110 17.52 15.87 -15.14
N ALA A 111 16.64 14.92 -14.84
CA ALA A 111 15.32 14.83 -15.45
C ALA A 111 14.40 15.98 -14.98
N TRP A 112 13.55 16.45 -15.89
CA TRP A 112 12.57 17.50 -15.63
C TRP A 112 11.17 17.03 -16.03
N ASN A 113 10.14 17.67 -15.47
CA ASN A 113 8.75 17.30 -15.66
C ASN A 113 8.24 17.68 -17.07
N ASP A 114 8.30 16.73 -18.00
CA ASP A 114 7.68 16.84 -19.33
C ASP A 114 6.27 16.22 -19.35
N ASN A 115 5.24 17.06 -19.25
CA ASN A 115 3.84 16.62 -19.25
C ASN A 115 3.15 16.75 -20.61
N LEU A 116 3.84 17.20 -21.67
CA LEU A 116 3.23 17.39 -22.97
C LEU A 116 2.90 16.04 -23.61
N PRO A 117 1.68 15.81 -24.12
CA PRO A 117 1.31 14.53 -24.75
C PRO A 117 1.80 14.43 -26.21
N LEU A 118 2.93 15.07 -26.53
CA LEU A 118 3.56 15.07 -27.86
C LEU A 118 5.00 14.56 -27.76
N VAL A 119 5.45 13.86 -28.79
CA VAL A 119 6.84 13.42 -28.94
C VAL A 119 7.35 13.75 -30.34
N LEU A 120 8.65 14.05 -30.43
CA LEU A 120 9.35 14.20 -31.71
C LEU A 120 9.94 12.86 -32.12
N ASN A 121 9.54 12.37 -33.29
CA ASN A 121 10.08 11.15 -33.86
C ASN A 121 11.43 11.40 -34.54
N SER A 122 12.21 10.34 -34.75
CA SER A 122 13.54 10.40 -35.38
C SER A 122 13.52 10.96 -36.81
N ASP A 123 12.38 10.93 -37.48
CA ASP A 123 12.17 11.49 -38.81
C ASP A 123 11.76 12.98 -38.79
N GLY A 124 11.67 13.59 -37.61
CA GLY A 124 11.27 14.98 -37.40
C GLY A 124 9.76 15.19 -37.36
N SER A 125 8.94 14.14 -37.49
CA SER A 125 7.49 14.23 -37.33
C SER A 125 7.07 14.28 -35.86
N VAL A 126 5.92 14.90 -35.57
CA VAL A 126 5.34 14.93 -34.22
C VAL A 126 4.19 13.93 -34.13
N SER A 127 4.20 13.09 -33.10
CA SER A 127 3.13 12.14 -32.78
C SER A 127 2.63 12.31 -31.34
N PHE A 128 1.44 11.77 -31.07
CA PHE A 128 0.90 11.72 -29.71
C PHE A 128 1.58 10.62 -28.90
N LYS A 129 1.81 10.87 -27.61
CA LYS A 129 2.26 9.83 -26.67
C LYS A 129 1.21 8.72 -26.55
N GLU A 130 1.64 7.47 -26.48
CA GLU A 130 0.74 6.34 -26.21
C GLU A 130 0.06 6.50 -24.84
N ASN A 131 -1.19 6.04 -24.74
CA ASN A 131 -2.01 6.11 -23.50
C ASN A 131 -2.22 7.54 -22.95
N ALA A 132 -2.15 8.57 -23.80
CA ALA A 132 -2.30 9.97 -23.40
C ALA A 132 -3.64 10.62 -23.83
N ASP A 133 -4.67 9.83 -24.16
CA ASP A 133 -5.93 10.32 -24.77
C ASP A 133 -6.58 11.52 -24.06
N LYS A 134 -6.52 11.54 -22.72
CA LYS A 134 -7.08 12.63 -21.93
C LYS A 134 -6.21 13.88 -21.93
N ASP A 135 -4.90 13.73 -21.87
CA ASP A 135 -3.97 14.86 -22.00
C ASP A 135 -4.05 15.47 -23.40
N ILE A 136 -4.24 14.63 -24.43
CA ILE A 136 -4.52 15.05 -25.81
C ILE A 136 -5.84 15.82 -25.88
N THR A 137 -6.87 15.33 -25.19
CA THR A 137 -8.18 16.01 -25.13
C THR A 137 -8.07 17.36 -24.43
N TYR A 138 -7.34 17.44 -23.31
CA TYR A 138 -7.08 18.69 -22.60
C TYR A 138 -6.22 19.65 -23.43
N LEU A 139 -5.19 19.15 -24.12
CA LEU A 139 -4.36 19.93 -25.05
C LEU A 139 -5.22 20.57 -26.15
N LYS A 140 -6.19 19.85 -26.70
CA LYS A 140 -7.11 20.38 -27.73
C LYS A 140 -8.19 21.31 -27.15
N SER A 141 -8.40 21.34 -25.84
CA SER A 141 -9.47 22.11 -25.20
C SER A 141 -9.33 23.62 -25.40
N LYS A 142 -10.44 24.35 -25.15
CA LYS A 142 -10.49 25.82 -25.13
C LYS A 142 -9.46 26.46 -24.20
N ASP A 143 -9.09 25.76 -23.13
CA ASP A 143 -8.19 26.26 -22.11
C ASP A 143 -6.74 26.30 -22.59
N VAL A 144 -6.39 25.44 -23.56
CA VAL A 144 -5.03 25.28 -24.06
C VAL A 144 -4.86 25.67 -25.53
N LEU A 145 -5.47 24.99 -26.51
CA LEU A 145 -5.26 25.28 -27.95
C LEU A 145 -6.54 25.66 -28.71
N TYR A 146 -7.71 25.30 -28.19
CA TYR A 146 -9.00 25.49 -28.85
C TYR A 146 -9.09 24.85 -30.25
N LEU A 147 -8.67 23.59 -30.35
CA LEU A 147 -8.69 22.81 -31.59
C LEU A 147 -9.83 21.80 -31.61
N ASN A 148 -10.23 21.39 -32.81
CA ASN A 148 -11.22 20.32 -32.98
C ASN A 148 -10.68 18.96 -32.51
N SER A 149 -11.59 18.04 -32.12
CA SER A 149 -11.22 16.71 -31.64
C SER A 149 -10.38 15.90 -32.63
N TYR A 150 -10.62 16.09 -33.94
CA TYR A 150 -9.89 15.43 -35.03
C TYR A 150 -8.53 16.08 -35.36
N ALA A 151 -8.11 17.13 -34.66
CA ALA A 151 -6.80 17.75 -34.90
C ALA A 151 -5.67 16.74 -34.71
N THR A 152 -4.72 16.74 -35.66
CA THR A 152 -3.55 15.84 -35.63
C THR A 152 -2.52 16.31 -34.60
N ALA A 153 -1.55 15.45 -34.26
CA ALA A 153 -0.42 15.83 -33.41
C ALA A 153 0.36 17.02 -33.99
N GLN A 154 0.53 17.04 -35.32
CA GLN A 154 1.15 18.16 -36.02
C GLN A 154 0.34 19.45 -35.87
N ASN A 155 -0.99 19.42 -36.05
CA ASN A 155 -1.81 20.62 -35.85
C ASN A 155 -1.73 21.16 -34.42
N CYS A 156 -1.64 20.26 -33.42
CA CYS A 156 -1.45 20.68 -32.04
C CYS A 156 -0.08 21.33 -31.83
N PHE A 157 0.97 20.79 -32.46
CA PHE A 157 2.31 21.37 -32.39
C PHE A 157 2.38 22.74 -33.07
N ASP A 158 1.81 22.89 -34.27
CA ASP A 158 1.81 24.16 -35.00
C ASP A 158 1.08 25.27 -34.19
N GLU A 159 -0.06 24.94 -33.58
CA GLU A 159 -0.80 25.86 -32.71
C GLU A 159 -0.04 26.19 -31.41
N LEU A 160 0.72 25.24 -30.84
CA LEU A 160 1.61 25.52 -29.71
C LEU A 160 2.71 26.52 -30.10
N VAL A 161 3.27 26.36 -31.30
CA VAL A 161 4.31 27.25 -31.84
C VAL A 161 3.78 28.66 -32.01
N GLU A 162 2.58 28.82 -32.56
CA GLU A 162 1.94 30.12 -32.71
C GLU A 162 1.59 30.73 -31.35
N LYS A 163 0.86 29.99 -30.50
CA LYS A 163 0.31 30.48 -29.24
C LYS A 163 1.37 30.88 -28.20
N PHE A 164 2.51 30.19 -28.20
CA PHE A 164 3.61 30.46 -27.27
C PHE A 164 4.80 31.16 -27.91
N SER A 165 4.65 31.67 -29.14
CA SER A 165 5.68 32.43 -29.85
C SER A 165 7.00 31.64 -30.01
N LEU A 166 6.91 30.38 -30.43
CA LEU A 166 8.05 29.46 -30.50
C LEU A 166 8.70 29.36 -31.89
N GLY A 167 8.29 30.18 -32.86
CA GLY A 167 8.73 30.08 -34.26
C GLY A 167 10.24 30.27 -34.49
N ASN A 168 10.95 30.86 -33.53
CA ASN A 168 12.40 31.07 -33.59
C ASN A 168 13.21 29.91 -32.99
N TYR A 169 12.56 28.87 -32.48
CA TYR A 169 13.22 27.73 -31.82
C TYR A 169 13.22 26.49 -32.73
N SER A 170 14.18 25.59 -32.50
CA SER A 170 14.17 24.27 -33.15
C SER A 170 12.91 23.49 -32.73
N ALA A 171 12.46 22.52 -33.52
CA ALA A 171 11.27 21.72 -33.15
C ALA A 171 11.43 21.02 -31.79
N ALA A 172 12.64 20.57 -31.47
CA ALA A 172 12.96 19.96 -30.18
C ALA A 172 12.85 20.97 -29.03
N ASP A 173 13.44 22.17 -29.17
CA ASP A 173 13.38 23.20 -28.14
C ASP A 173 11.97 23.78 -27.98
N ALA A 174 11.24 23.93 -29.08
CA ALA A 174 9.84 24.34 -29.06
C ALA A 174 8.98 23.35 -28.26
N LEU A 175 9.17 22.04 -28.43
CA LEU A 175 8.47 21.03 -27.62
C LEU A 175 8.81 21.13 -26.13
N LYS A 176 10.08 21.34 -25.78
CA LYS A 176 10.53 21.54 -24.39
C LYS A 176 9.81 22.72 -23.73
N ILE A 177 9.83 23.88 -24.40
CA ILE A 177 9.18 25.10 -23.90
C ILE A 177 7.66 24.92 -23.84
N ALA A 178 7.07 24.34 -24.89
CA ALA A 178 5.64 24.07 -24.97
C ALA A 178 5.17 23.16 -23.84
N SER A 179 5.99 22.21 -23.40
CA SER A 179 5.66 21.31 -22.29
C SER A 179 5.51 22.02 -20.95
N VAL A 180 6.42 22.93 -20.63
CA VAL A 180 6.30 23.75 -19.43
C VAL A 180 5.11 24.69 -19.56
N CYS A 181 4.95 25.38 -20.69
CA CYS A 181 3.80 26.27 -20.92
C CYS A 181 2.44 25.55 -20.82
N TYR A 182 2.34 24.34 -21.37
CA TYR A 182 1.19 23.44 -21.22
C TYR A 182 0.93 23.10 -19.74
N SER A 183 1.98 22.71 -19.02
CA SER A 183 1.89 22.36 -17.59
C SER A 183 1.41 23.55 -16.75
N LEU A 184 1.92 24.76 -17.02
CA LEU A 184 1.50 25.98 -16.34
C LEU A 184 0.01 26.28 -16.57
N LYS A 185 -0.54 25.99 -17.76
CA LYS A 185 -1.98 26.08 -18.01
C LYS A 185 -2.75 25.01 -17.23
N LYS A 186 -2.27 23.76 -17.28
CA LYS A 186 -2.90 22.60 -16.64
C LYS A 186 -3.10 22.77 -15.14
N ILE A 187 -2.11 23.34 -14.44
CA ILE A 187 -2.19 23.55 -12.98
C ILE A 187 -2.86 24.87 -12.57
N SER A 188 -3.36 25.66 -13.53
CA SER A 188 -3.80 27.04 -13.30
C SER A 188 -2.73 27.87 -12.57
N PHE A 189 -1.54 27.91 -13.19
CA PHE A 189 -0.34 28.50 -12.60
C PHE A 189 -0.60 29.88 -12.03
N SER A 190 -0.32 29.99 -10.74
CA SER A 190 -0.52 31.20 -9.95
C SER A 190 0.44 31.16 -8.77
N ALA A 191 0.46 32.20 -7.96
CA ALA A 191 1.29 32.21 -6.77
C ALA A 191 0.81 31.19 -5.72
N ALA A 192 -0.47 30.80 -5.76
CA ALA A 192 -1.01 29.71 -4.95
C ALA A 192 -0.68 28.32 -5.53
N ASN A 193 -0.51 28.21 -6.85
CA ASN A 193 -0.22 26.97 -7.57
C ASN A 193 1.11 27.08 -8.33
N PRO A 194 2.25 26.96 -7.65
CA PRO A 194 3.56 26.97 -8.30
C PRO A 194 3.78 25.68 -9.12
N PHE A 195 4.74 25.69 -10.05
CA PHE A 195 5.05 24.52 -10.89
C PHE A 195 6.43 23.97 -10.58
N THR A 196 6.52 22.71 -10.17
CA THR A 196 7.80 22.02 -9.99
C THR A 196 8.36 21.60 -11.37
N VAL A 197 9.46 22.21 -11.80
CA VAL A 197 10.15 21.88 -13.06
C VAL A 197 10.98 20.61 -12.90
N ALA A 198 11.74 20.50 -11.80
CA ALA A 198 12.55 19.34 -11.48
C ALA A 198 12.47 19.06 -9.97
N ALA A 199 12.24 17.80 -9.60
CA ALA A 199 12.01 17.43 -8.21
C ALA A 199 13.31 17.30 -7.41
N SER A 200 14.37 16.75 -8.01
CA SER A 200 15.66 16.49 -7.34
C SER A 200 16.81 17.04 -8.18
N VAL A 201 17.42 18.14 -7.71
CA VAL A 201 18.62 18.73 -8.30
C VAL A 201 19.79 18.71 -7.32
N SER A 202 21.01 18.60 -7.86
CA SER A 202 22.21 18.66 -7.04
C SER A 202 22.32 20.02 -6.33
N PRO A 203 22.92 20.09 -5.13
CA PRO A 203 23.19 21.37 -4.46
C PRO A 203 24.00 22.33 -5.33
N THR A 204 24.92 21.80 -6.14
CA THR A 204 25.70 22.57 -7.13
C THR A 204 24.79 23.20 -8.18
N LEU A 205 23.82 22.46 -8.71
CA LEU A 205 22.88 22.96 -9.70
C LEU A 205 21.93 24.01 -9.10
N ALA A 206 21.44 23.75 -7.89
CA ALA A 206 20.65 24.72 -7.13
C ALA A 206 21.43 26.02 -6.89
N ALA A 207 22.72 25.94 -6.54
CA ALA A 207 23.59 27.10 -6.36
C ALA A 207 23.77 27.87 -7.68
N LYS A 208 24.02 27.20 -8.81
CA LYS A 208 24.12 27.82 -10.14
C LYS A 208 22.85 28.60 -10.52
N ILE A 209 21.67 28.08 -10.18
CA ILE A 209 20.39 28.76 -10.40
C ILE A 209 20.30 30.00 -9.50
N LYS A 210 20.61 29.86 -8.20
CA LYS A 210 20.57 30.97 -7.23
C LYS A 210 21.56 32.10 -7.55
N GLU A 211 22.76 31.78 -8.00
CA GLU A 211 23.78 32.77 -8.42
C GLU A 211 23.31 33.60 -9.62
N ASN A 212 22.47 33.01 -10.48
CA ASN A 212 21.91 33.65 -11.66
C ASN A 212 20.42 34.05 -11.47
N SER A 213 19.98 34.29 -10.23
CA SER A 213 18.57 34.57 -9.91
C SER A 213 17.99 35.77 -10.67
N SER A 214 18.81 36.77 -10.98
CA SER A 214 18.44 37.93 -11.81
C SER A 214 17.96 37.53 -13.21
N PHE A 215 18.58 36.50 -13.80
CA PHE A 215 18.18 35.93 -15.09
C PHE A 215 17.02 34.94 -14.92
N TYR A 216 17.15 34.01 -13.97
CA TYR A 216 16.14 33.00 -13.63
C TYR A 216 15.00 33.59 -12.77
N ARG A 217 14.45 34.71 -13.23
CA ARG A 217 13.41 35.45 -12.52
C ARG A 217 12.17 34.57 -12.31
N GLY A 218 11.82 34.32 -11.04
CA GLY A 218 10.71 33.44 -10.65
C GLY A 218 10.99 31.96 -10.71
N VAL A 219 12.26 31.57 -10.82
CA VAL A 219 12.73 30.23 -10.47
C VAL A 219 13.20 30.25 -9.03
N ASP A 220 12.53 29.49 -8.17
CA ASP A 220 12.90 29.30 -6.77
C ASP A 220 13.46 27.89 -6.57
N ILE A 221 14.33 27.75 -5.57
CA ILE A 221 14.78 26.44 -5.09
C ILE A 221 14.08 26.16 -3.77
N ASN A 222 13.19 25.17 -3.78
CA ASN A 222 12.55 24.68 -2.57
C ASN A 222 13.33 23.49 -2.03
N VAL A 223 13.63 23.55 -0.74
CA VAL A 223 14.17 22.39 -0.02
C VAL A 223 12.97 21.53 0.36
N THR A 224 12.91 20.33 -0.20
CA THR A 224 11.85 19.36 0.06
C THR A 224 12.50 18.01 0.41
N THR A 225 11.69 16.98 0.59
CA THR A 225 12.18 15.63 0.86
C THR A 225 11.69 14.63 -0.17
N ALA A 226 12.56 13.71 -0.59
CA ALA A 226 12.18 12.53 -1.34
C ALA A 226 12.15 11.30 -0.43
N ARG A 227 11.26 10.37 -0.76
CA ARG A 227 11.16 9.08 -0.07
C ARG A 227 12.45 8.27 -0.29
N HIS A 228 13.03 7.73 0.78
CA HIS A 228 14.24 6.93 0.74
C HIS A 228 14.02 5.58 1.43
N TYR A 229 14.26 4.49 0.71
CA TYR A 229 14.18 3.12 1.24
C TYR A 229 15.59 2.67 1.63
N THR A 230 15.85 2.55 2.93
CA THR A 230 17.20 2.28 3.47
C THR A 230 17.78 0.96 2.94
N ASP A 231 16.94 -0.07 2.86
CA ASP A 231 17.15 -1.28 2.07
C ASP A 231 15.83 -1.67 1.41
N GLY A 232 15.67 -1.31 0.12
CA GLY A 232 14.47 -1.60 -0.64
C GLY A 232 14.20 -3.09 -0.91
N THR A 233 15.10 -3.99 -0.51
CA THR A 233 14.90 -5.44 -0.61
C THR A 233 14.19 -6.05 0.60
N ILE A 234 14.04 -5.30 1.70
CA ILE A 234 13.36 -5.78 2.92
C ILE A 234 11.85 -5.60 2.79
N ALA A 235 11.11 -6.71 2.85
CA ALA A 235 9.63 -6.75 2.83
C ALA A 235 8.95 -5.85 1.78
N PRO A 236 9.40 -5.85 0.51
CA PRO A 236 8.94 -4.87 -0.49
C PRO A 236 7.43 -4.96 -0.76
N HIS A 237 6.84 -6.17 -0.72
CA HIS A 237 5.39 -6.40 -0.87
C HIS A 237 4.56 -5.93 0.32
N ILE A 238 5.19 -5.68 1.47
CA ILE A 238 4.53 -5.22 2.69
C ILE A 238 4.67 -3.71 2.82
N ILE A 239 5.89 -3.18 2.67
CA ILE A 239 6.16 -1.74 2.75
C ILE A 239 5.45 -0.98 1.62
N GLY A 240 5.67 -1.43 0.38
CA GLY A 240 5.14 -0.76 -0.81
C GLY A 240 5.88 0.53 -1.18
N ILE A 241 5.33 1.26 -2.16
CA ILE A 241 5.98 2.43 -2.76
C ILE A 241 5.04 3.63 -2.85
N THR A 242 5.61 4.83 -2.89
CA THR A 242 4.90 6.06 -3.27
C THR A 242 5.02 6.35 -4.75
N GLY A 243 4.04 7.01 -5.36
CA GLY A 243 4.12 7.48 -6.75
C GLY A 243 3.17 8.65 -7.03
N LYS A 244 3.34 9.29 -8.19
CA LYS A 244 2.45 10.39 -8.63
C LYS A 244 1.00 9.94 -8.70
N LEU A 245 0.05 10.79 -8.31
CA LEU A 245 -1.37 10.48 -8.44
C LEU A 245 -1.74 10.26 -9.90
N ASN A 246 -2.47 9.19 -10.18
CA ASN A 246 -3.22 9.09 -11.44
C ASN A 246 -4.51 9.91 -11.31
N GLU A 247 -5.18 10.13 -12.43
CA GLU A 247 -6.37 10.97 -12.47
C GLU A 247 -7.53 10.43 -11.63
N SER A 248 -7.74 9.10 -11.59
CA SER A 248 -8.78 8.49 -10.77
C SER A 248 -8.50 8.74 -9.30
N GLU A 249 -7.27 8.48 -8.85
CA GLU A 249 -6.84 8.71 -7.48
C GLU A 249 -6.98 10.19 -7.10
N TYR A 250 -6.54 11.12 -7.97
CA TYR A 250 -6.68 12.55 -7.72
C TYR A 250 -8.15 12.96 -7.60
N LYS A 251 -9.01 12.46 -8.48
CA LYS A 251 -10.44 12.73 -8.44
C LYS A 251 -11.06 12.18 -7.16
N ASP A 252 -10.82 10.92 -6.82
CA ASP A 252 -11.38 10.25 -5.65
C ASP A 252 -10.97 10.97 -4.37
N ARG A 253 -9.70 11.37 -4.26
CA ARG A 253 -9.20 12.14 -3.12
C ARG A 253 -9.75 13.57 -3.07
N THR A 254 -9.91 14.21 -4.23
CA THR A 254 -10.55 15.53 -4.32
C THR A 254 -12.01 15.47 -3.88
N ASP A 255 -12.75 14.45 -4.30
CA ASP A 255 -14.16 14.26 -3.95
C ASP A 255 -14.32 13.89 -2.47
N ALA A 256 -13.41 13.08 -1.91
CA ALA A 256 -13.35 12.82 -0.47
C ALA A 256 -13.10 14.10 0.34
N TYR A 257 -12.11 14.91 -0.06
CA TYR A 257 -11.85 16.21 0.57
C TYR A 257 -13.06 17.15 0.50
N LYS A 258 -13.75 17.22 -0.66
CA LYS A 258 -14.96 18.04 -0.80
C LYS A 258 -16.09 17.57 0.11
N ALA A 259 -16.26 16.26 0.26
CA ALA A 259 -17.27 15.69 1.14
C ALA A 259 -16.97 16.01 2.61
N GLU A 260 -15.72 15.85 3.04
CA GLU A 260 -15.30 16.14 4.41
C GLU A 260 -15.36 17.64 4.74
N SER A 261 -14.84 18.48 3.84
CA SER A 261 -14.85 19.96 4.02
C SER A 261 -16.26 20.58 4.00
N ALA A 262 -17.27 19.86 3.50
CA ALA A 262 -18.66 20.28 3.53
C ALA A 262 -19.32 20.13 4.91
N ASP A 263 -18.70 19.41 5.86
CA ASP A 263 -19.23 19.30 7.22
C ASP A 263 -19.28 20.68 7.89
N GLN A 264 -20.47 21.05 8.35
CA GLN A 264 -20.75 22.33 8.99
C GLN A 264 -20.22 22.37 10.44
N ASN A 265 -19.91 21.22 11.04
CA ASN A 265 -19.37 21.14 12.40
C ASN A 265 -17.86 21.42 12.48
N LEU A 266 -17.16 21.44 11.34
CA LEU A 266 -15.73 21.71 11.32
C LEU A 266 -15.43 23.18 11.65
N THR A 267 -14.54 23.37 12.62
CA THR A 267 -13.97 24.69 12.94
C THR A 267 -13.16 25.24 11.76
N THR A 268 -12.90 26.55 11.77
CA THR A 268 -12.05 27.19 10.76
C THR A 268 -10.67 26.54 10.68
N GLU A 269 -10.06 26.22 11.82
CA GLU A 269 -8.74 25.58 11.86
C GLU A 269 -8.75 24.17 11.25
N GLN A 270 -9.79 23.38 11.56
CA GLN A 270 -9.96 22.05 10.95
C GLN A 270 -10.13 22.13 9.43
N LYS A 271 -10.90 23.11 8.94
CA LYS A 271 -11.05 23.33 7.49
C LYS A 271 -9.73 23.76 6.84
N THR A 272 -8.96 24.61 7.50
CA THR A 272 -7.64 25.02 7.02
C THR A 272 -6.68 23.83 6.96
N THR A 273 -6.65 23.00 8.00
CA THR A 273 -5.84 21.77 8.03
C THR A 273 -6.25 20.77 6.97
N LEU A 274 -7.55 20.54 6.77
CA LEU A 274 -8.06 19.70 5.67
C LEU A 274 -7.63 20.21 4.31
N SER A 275 -7.73 21.53 4.07
CA SER A 275 -7.29 22.14 2.81
C SER A 275 -5.79 21.97 2.57
N LEU A 276 -4.99 21.95 3.63
CA LEU A 276 -3.53 21.79 3.53
C LEU A 276 -3.08 20.32 3.47
N ARG A 277 -4.01 19.39 3.70
CA ARG A 277 -3.90 17.97 3.39
C ARG A 277 -4.61 17.59 2.09
N ALA A 278 -5.19 18.53 1.34
CA ALA A 278 -5.76 18.22 0.03
C ALA A 278 -4.64 17.86 -0.95
N TYR A 279 -4.86 16.89 -1.85
CA TYR A 279 -3.86 16.55 -2.86
C TYR A 279 -3.80 17.62 -3.96
N ALA A 280 -2.58 17.98 -4.35
CA ALA A 280 -2.30 18.63 -5.63
C ALA A 280 -2.15 17.58 -6.75
N MET A 281 -2.24 18.01 -8.01
CA MET A 281 -2.17 17.09 -9.15
C MET A 281 -0.79 16.44 -9.32
N ASP A 282 0.26 17.12 -8.86
CA ASP A 282 1.65 16.66 -8.91
C ASP A 282 2.15 16.04 -7.59
N ASP A 283 1.27 15.91 -6.58
CA ASP A 283 1.59 15.23 -5.33
C ASP A 283 1.92 13.74 -5.55
N THR A 284 2.51 13.15 -4.52
CA THR A 284 2.72 11.71 -4.43
C THR A 284 1.80 11.08 -3.38
N ILE A 285 1.43 9.83 -3.62
CA ILE A 285 0.57 9.03 -2.76
C ILE A 285 1.15 7.61 -2.63
N GLY A 286 0.91 6.95 -1.51
CA GLY A 286 1.18 5.53 -1.33
C GLY A 286 0.36 4.67 -2.30
N LYS A 287 1.05 3.89 -3.14
CA LYS A 287 0.44 3.12 -4.23
C LYS A 287 -0.05 1.74 -3.84
N PHE A 288 0.69 1.08 -2.95
CA PHE A 288 0.32 -0.21 -2.39
C PHE A 288 1.07 -0.43 -1.08
N GLY A 289 0.83 -1.57 -0.44
CA GLY A 289 1.48 -1.90 0.83
C GLY A 289 1.08 -0.93 1.95
N LEU A 290 1.94 -0.82 2.95
CA LEU A 290 1.77 0.05 4.10
C LEU A 290 1.88 1.53 3.73
N GLU A 291 2.64 1.88 2.70
CA GLU A 291 2.62 3.24 2.14
C GLU A 291 1.20 3.68 1.79
N SER A 292 0.39 2.78 1.21
CA SER A 292 -1.01 3.07 0.86
C SER A 292 -1.96 2.90 2.05
N ALA A 293 -1.80 1.82 2.82
CA ALA A 293 -2.69 1.51 3.94
C ALA A 293 -2.58 2.49 5.11
N MET A 294 -1.41 3.13 5.27
CA MET A 294 -1.14 4.12 6.32
C MET A 294 -1.05 5.55 5.77
N GLU A 295 -1.57 5.80 4.56
CA GLU A 295 -1.51 7.12 3.91
C GLU A 295 -2.00 8.26 4.82
N ASP A 296 -3.06 8.03 5.58
CA ASP A 296 -3.66 9.05 6.44
C ASP A 296 -2.75 9.46 7.60
N TYR A 297 -1.88 8.56 8.07
CA TYR A 297 -0.86 8.86 9.09
C TYR A 297 0.42 9.38 8.45
N LEU A 298 0.90 8.69 7.42
CA LEU A 298 2.17 8.99 6.76
C LEU A 298 2.15 10.36 6.07
N ARG A 299 1.01 10.82 5.56
CA ARG A 299 0.95 12.12 4.90
C ARG A 299 1.01 13.26 5.92
N GLY A 300 2.00 14.14 5.75
CA GLY A 300 2.11 15.38 6.50
C GLY A 300 1.05 16.42 6.11
N THR A 301 0.98 17.49 6.90
CA THR A 301 0.10 18.62 6.68
C THR A 301 0.92 19.82 6.22
N ASN A 302 0.66 20.31 5.00
CA ASN A 302 1.44 21.41 4.43
C ASN A 302 1.35 22.71 5.25
N GLY A 303 2.44 23.47 5.20
CA GLY A 303 2.56 24.80 5.78
C GLY A 303 2.12 25.91 4.82
N ILE A 304 2.15 27.15 5.30
CA ILE A 304 1.82 28.35 4.52
C ILE A 304 3.00 29.31 4.55
N MET A 305 3.49 29.68 3.36
CA MET A 305 4.36 30.82 3.15
C MET A 305 3.53 31.99 2.65
N THR A 306 3.65 33.16 3.29
CA THR A 306 2.98 34.39 2.86
C THR A 306 4.01 35.33 2.25
N THR A 307 3.81 35.68 0.99
CA THR A 307 4.59 36.70 0.28
C THR A 307 3.84 38.01 0.30
N THR A 308 4.41 39.02 0.93
CA THR A 308 3.87 40.37 1.03
C THR A 308 4.57 41.26 0.00
N THR A 309 3.79 41.85 -0.91
CA THR A 309 4.26 42.81 -1.92
C THR A 309 3.92 44.22 -1.50
N ALA A 310 4.93 45.05 -1.25
CA ALA A 310 4.78 46.46 -0.93
C ALA A 310 4.43 47.31 -2.16
N SER A 311 3.97 48.54 -1.91
CA SER A 311 3.53 49.49 -2.94
C SER A 311 4.60 49.85 -3.98
N ASP A 312 5.88 49.69 -3.63
CA ASP A 312 7.05 49.92 -4.49
C ASP A 312 7.46 48.68 -5.30
N GLY A 313 6.74 47.56 -5.12
CA GLY A 313 7.01 46.28 -5.77
C GLY A 313 8.00 45.39 -5.02
N THR A 314 8.54 45.82 -3.87
CA THR A 314 9.39 44.98 -3.02
C THR A 314 8.57 43.83 -2.43
N LYS A 315 9.14 42.62 -2.43
CA LYS A 315 8.47 41.41 -1.94
C LYS A 315 9.25 40.79 -0.80
N THR A 316 8.53 40.39 0.24
CA THR A 316 9.07 39.71 1.44
C THR A 316 8.26 38.46 1.70
N SER A 317 8.90 37.37 2.10
CA SER A 317 8.23 36.10 2.38
C SER A 317 8.47 35.67 3.81
N GLU A 318 7.41 35.23 4.50
CA GLU A 318 7.48 34.67 5.85
C GLU A 318 6.65 33.38 5.94
N ILE A 319 7.05 32.46 6.83
CA ILE A 319 6.26 31.26 7.14
C ILE A 319 5.19 31.66 8.15
N THR A 320 3.93 31.69 7.73
CA THR A 320 2.80 32.04 8.61
C THR A 320 2.16 30.81 9.25
N ARG A 321 2.45 29.62 8.71
CA ARG A 321 2.13 28.34 9.34
C ARG A 321 3.20 27.32 9.00
N GLU A 322 3.83 26.75 10.02
CA GLU A 322 4.83 25.70 9.82
C GLU A 322 4.18 24.43 9.23
N PRO A 323 4.86 23.72 8.32
CA PRO A 323 4.45 22.38 7.93
C PRO A 323 4.55 21.43 9.12
N VAL A 324 3.64 20.46 9.18
CA VAL A 324 3.67 19.38 10.19
C VAL A 324 3.96 18.08 9.45
N ASP A 325 5.09 17.47 9.76
CA ASP A 325 5.48 16.20 9.14
C ASP A 325 4.48 15.09 9.48
N GLY A 326 4.40 14.09 8.61
CA GLY A 326 3.55 12.92 8.82
C GLY A 326 4.02 12.07 9.99
N ASP A 327 3.10 11.27 10.50
CA ASP A 327 3.30 10.44 11.69
C ASP A 327 4.17 9.22 11.40
N THR A 328 4.95 8.79 12.39
CA THR A 328 5.83 7.64 12.26
C THR A 328 5.08 6.33 12.53
N VAL A 329 5.13 5.43 11.54
CA VAL A 329 4.53 4.09 11.63
C VAL A 329 5.58 3.08 12.07
N ILE A 330 5.34 2.41 13.19
CA ILE A 330 6.20 1.37 13.75
C ILE A 330 5.57 0.01 13.47
N LEU A 331 6.33 -0.86 12.80
CA LEU A 331 5.87 -2.18 12.38
C LEU A 331 6.08 -3.25 13.44
N THR A 332 5.41 -4.39 13.26
CA THR A 332 5.69 -5.64 13.97
C THR A 332 6.84 -6.43 13.35
N LEU A 333 7.20 -6.11 12.10
CA LEU A 333 8.30 -6.76 11.40
C LEU A 333 9.61 -6.50 12.14
N ASP A 334 10.40 -7.55 12.31
CA ASP A 334 11.82 -7.44 12.66
C ASP A 334 12.62 -7.50 11.37
N SER A 335 13.33 -6.43 11.03
CA SER A 335 14.02 -6.31 9.74
C SER A 335 15.15 -7.33 9.57
N VAL A 336 15.82 -7.72 10.66
CA VAL A 336 16.90 -8.71 10.67
C VAL A 336 16.32 -10.11 10.45
N LEU A 337 15.25 -10.45 11.17
CA LEU A 337 14.53 -11.71 10.97
C LEU A 337 13.95 -11.79 9.56
N GLN A 338 13.27 -10.73 9.10
CA GLN A 338 12.69 -10.64 7.76
C GLN A 338 13.75 -10.94 6.69
N LYS A 339 14.94 -10.31 6.80
CA LYS A 339 16.04 -10.53 5.86
C LYS A 339 16.53 -11.98 5.89
N LYS A 340 16.75 -12.55 7.08
CA LYS A 340 17.13 -13.98 7.24
C LYS A 340 16.09 -14.94 6.65
N VAL A 341 14.80 -14.65 6.83
CA VAL A 341 13.69 -15.44 6.26
C VAL A 341 13.68 -15.34 4.74
N GLN A 342 13.84 -14.14 4.17
CA GLN A 342 13.93 -13.92 2.73
C GLN A 342 15.11 -14.66 2.11
N ASP A 343 16.29 -14.55 2.72
CA ASP A 343 17.51 -15.18 2.22
C ASP A 343 17.43 -16.71 2.32
N SER A 344 16.88 -17.24 3.42
CA SER A 344 16.63 -18.67 3.60
C SER A 344 15.62 -19.20 2.57
N LEU A 345 14.54 -18.46 2.32
CA LEU A 345 13.54 -18.80 1.31
C LEU A 345 14.15 -18.79 -0.09
N ALA A 346 14.92 -17.76 -0.45
CA ALA A 346 15.58 -17.64 -1.73
C ALA A 346 16.56 -18.80 -1.95
N ALA A 347 17.48 -19.04 -1.01
CA ALA A 347 18.44 -20.14 -1.09
C ALA A 347 17.76 -21.51 -1.17
N PHE A 348 16.67 -21.70 -0.43
CA PHE A 348 15.88 -22.92 -0.49
C PHE A 348 15.24 -23.10 -1.88
N VAL A 349 14.52 -22.10 -2.38
CA VAL A 349 13.82 -22.20 -3.66
C VAL A 349 14.81 -22.37 -4.82
N GLU A 350 15.95 -21.68 -4.80
CA GLU A 350 16.99 -21.79 -5.84
C GLU A 350 17.58 -23.20 -5.91
N LYS A 351 17.76 -23.87 -4.76
CA LYS A 351 18.22 -25.27 -4.71
C LYS A 351 17.27 -26.24 -5.43
N TYR A 352 15.97 -25.93 -5.45
CA TYR A 352 14.93 -26.76 -6.08
C TYR A 352 14.44 -26.18 -7.41
N ARG A 353 15.07 -25.12 -7.91
CA ARG A 353 14.67 -24.48 -9.17
C ARG A 353 15.16 -25.30 -10.35
N ASP A 354 14.22 -25.99 -11.00
CA ASP A 354 14.45 -26.53 -12.34
C ASP A 354 14.43 -25.37 -13.35
N LYS A 355 15.46 -25.29 -14.21
CA LYS A 355 15.59 -24.25 -15.24
C LYS A 355 14.81 -24.57 -16.51
N ASP A 356 14.42 -25.83 -16.69
CA ASP A 356 13.73 -26.32 -17.88
C ASP A 356 12.20 -26.51 -17.65
N ALA A 357 11.72 -26.26 -16.42
CA ALA A 357 10.33 -26.39 -16.00
C ALA A 357 9.75 -25.09 -15.40
N ILE A 358 8.55 -25.16 -14.79
CA ILE A 358 7.98 -24.03 -14.05
C ILE A 358 8.89 -23.72 -12.87
N PRO A 359 9.36 -22.47 -12.70
CA PRO A 359 10.23 -22.14 -11.59
C PRO A 359 9.51 -22.41 -10.27
N ALA A 360 10.22 -23.03 -9.32
CA ALA A 360 9.79 -23.04 -7.93
C ALA A 360 9.72 -21.59 -7.44
N VAL A 361 8.61 -21.26 -6.79
CA VAL A 361 8.33 -19.94 -6.19
C VAL A 361 7.65 -20.20 -4.85
N GLY A 362 7.62 -19.23 -3.94
CA GLY A 362 7.02 -19.51 -2.63
C GLY A 362 6.93 -18.32 -1.71
N SER A 363 6.51 -18.61 -0.48
CA SER A 363 6.39 -17.64 0.59
C SER A 363 6.61 -18.26 1.96
N ALA A 364 6.94 -17.43 2.92
CA ALA A 364 7.10 -17.77 4.33
C ALA A 364 6.46 -16.68 5.19
N VAL A 365 5.71 -17.07 6.21
CA VAL A 365 5.07 -16.17 7.18
C VAL A 365 5.48 -16.62 8.57
N VAL A 366 5.93 -15.69 9.41
CA VAL A 366 6.26 -15.87 10.82
C VAL A 366 5.36 -14.94 11.63
N MET A 367 4.67 -15.50 12.62
CA MET A 367 3.66 -14.78 13.41
C MET A 367 3.84 -15.06 14.89
N ASP A 368 3.74 -14.04 15.72
CA ASP A 368 3.62 -14.19 17.17
C ASP A 368 2.25 -14.82 17.51
N VAL A 369 2.26 -15.91 18.27
CA VAL A 369 1.05 -16.70 18.51
C VAL A 369 0.09 -16.05 19.51
N ASN A 370 0.55 -15.10 20.32
CA ASN A 370 -0.20 -14.51 21.42
C ASN A 370 -0.76 -13.12 21.08
N THR A 371 -0.35 -12.53 19.97
CA THR A 371 -0.79 -11.19 19.55
C THR A 371 -1.29 -11.15 18.11
N GLY A 372 -0.90 -12.12 17.27
CA GLY A 372 -1.14 -12.07 15.82
C GLY A 372 -0.19 -11.10 15.08
N ALA A 373 0.82 -10.56 15.75
CA ALA A 373 1.83 -9.72 15.12
C ALA A 373 2.61 -10.50 14.06
N VAL A 374 2.70 -9.96 12.84
CA VAL A 374 3.48 -10.59 11.76
C VAL A 374 4.93 -10.12 11.86
N LEU A 375 5.82 -11.03 12.24
CA LEU A 375 7.23 -10.72 12.52
C LEU A 375 8.10 -10.80 11.26
N ALA A 376 7.72 -11.69 10.32
CA ALA A 376 8.29 -11.75 8.99
C ALA A 376 7.25 -12.26 7.98
N CYS A 377 7.23 -11.69 6.78
CA CYS A 377 6.37 -12.09 5.68
C CYS A 377 7.15 -11.95 4.36
N ALA A 378 7.60 -13.08 3.83
CA ALA A 378 8.48 -13.15 2.67
C ALA A 378 7.80 -13.84 1.49
N THR A 379 8.12 -13.39 0.29
CA THR A 379 7.74 -14.02 -0.97
C THR A 379 8.97 -14.11 -1.87
N TYR A 380 9.05 -15.16 -2.67
CA TYR A 380 10.10 -15.37 -3.65
C TYR A 380 9.47 -15.82 -4.99
N PRO A 381 9.90 -15.25 -6.12
CA PRO A 381 10.91 -14.21 -6.26
C PRO A 381 10.44 -12.87 -5.70
N SER A 382 11.40 -12.11 -5.15
CA SER A 382 11.19 -10.77 -4.62
C SER A 382 11.77 -9.71 -5.58
N TYR A 383 11.69 -8.43 -5.20
CA TYR A 383 12.24 -7.29 -5.95
C TYR A 383 12.79 -6.23 -4.99
N ASP A 384 13.34 -5.15 -5.53
CA ASP A 384 13.87 -4.01 -4.77
C ASP A 384 13.01 -2.77 -5.04
N LEU A 385 12.50 -2.12 -3.97
CA LEU A 385 11.74 -0.87 -4.05
C LEU A 385 12.55 0.29 -4.64
N ASN A 386 13.87 0.33 -4.40
CA ASN A 386 14.74 1.38 -4.93
C ASN A 386 14.86 1.35 -6.45
N THR A 387 14.66 0.17 -7.06
CA THR A 387 14.71 -0.02 -8.52
C THR A 387 13.35 -0.37 -9.12
N TYR A 388 12.26 -0.23 -8.35
CA TYR A 388 10.93 -0.70 -8.73
C TYR A 388 10.46 -0.09 -10.05
N TYR A 389 10.52 1.24 -10.19
CA TYR A 389 10.03 1.91 -11.39
C TYR A 389 10.92 1.63 -12.61
N GLN A 390 12.23 1.52 -12.42
CA GLN A 390 13.18 1.20 -13.48
C GLN A 390 12.97 -0.22 -14.00
N ASN A 391 12.68 -1.16 -13.10
CA ASN A 391 12.53 -2.59 -13.43
C ASN A 391 11.07 -3.01 -13.63
N TYR A 392 10.09 -2.11 -13.50
CA TYR A 392 8.66 -2.45 -13.49
C TYR A 392 8.23 -3.24 -14.73
N GLU A 393 8.69 -2.84 -15.92
CA GLU A 393 8.34 -3.53 -17.17
C GLU A 393 8.86 -4.98 -17.18
N ALA A 394 10.10 -5.19 -16.72
CA ALA A 394 10.68 -6.52 -16.63
C ALA A 394 9.96 -7.37 -15.55
N LEU A 395 9.73 -6.80 -14.37
CA LEU A 395 9.06 -7.45 -13.25
C LEU A 395 7.61 -7.84 -13.57
N SER A 396 6.87 -6.98 -14.27
CA SER A 396 5.48 -7.23 -14.66
C SER A 396 5.31 -8.28 -15.76
N LYS A 397 6.31 -8.42 -16.64
CA LYS A 397 6.32 -9.44 -17.71
C LYS A 397 6.92 -10.77 -17.28
N ASP A 398 7.57 -10.84 -16.12
CA ASP A 398 8.19 -12.06 -15.62
C ASP A 398 7.11 -13.12 -15.30
N LYS A 399 7.27 -14.31 -15.89
CA LYS A 399 6.36 -15.46 -15.75
C LYS A 399 6.31 -16.01 -14.31
N SER A 400 7.32 -15.71 -13.52
CA SER A 400 7.38 -16.06 -12.10
C SER A 400 6.74 -15.00 -11.19
N SER A 401 6.08 -13.98 -11.76
CA SER A 401 5.25 -12.99 -11.05
C SER A 401 5.87 -12.45 -9.74
N PRO A 402 7.04 -11.81 -9.80
CA PRO A 402 7.73 -11.28 -8.62
C PRO A 402 6.92 -10.19 -7.90
N LEU A 403 6.08 -9.43 -8.61
CA LEU A 403 5.23 -8.40 -8.01
C LEU A 403 4.07 -8.96 -7.17
N TRP A 404 3.74 -10.25 -7.33
CA TRP A 404 2.61 -10.87 -6.66
C TRP A 404 2.93 -11.27 -5.21
N ASN A 405 2.14 -10.78 -4.25
CA ASN A 405 2.28 -11.13 -2.84
C ASN A 405 1.68 -12.53 -2.57
N ARG A 406 2.50 -13.57 -2.70
CA ARG A 406 2.07 -14.97 -2.50
C ARG A 406 1.62 -15.27 -1.07
N ALA A 407 2.20 -14.60 -0.09
CA ALA A 407 1.89 -14.84 1.32
C ALA A 407 0.44 -14.44 1.67
N LEU A 408 -0.07 -13.38 1.03
CA LEU A 408 -1.38 -12.79 1.34
C LEU A 408 -2.44 -13.02 0.26
N MET A 409 -2.03 -13.17 -1.00
CA MET A 409 -2.94 -13.16 -2.14
C MET A 409 -3.06 -14.51 -2.86
N SER A 410 -2.03 -15.36 -2.81
CA SER A 410 -2.13 -16.71 -3.38
C SER A 410 -2.95 -17.61 -2.46
N THR A 411 -3.93 -18.30 -3.03
CA THR A 411 -4.72 -19.29 -2.31
C THR A 411 -4.38 -20.68 -2.83
N TYR A 412 -4.07 -21.59 -1.91
CA TYR A 412 -3.61 -22.94 -2.23
C TYR A 412 -4.51 -24.00 -1.62
N GLU A 413 -4.64 -25.13 -2.29
CA GLU A 413 -5.11 -26.35 -1.62
C GLU A 413 -4.14 -26.66 -0.46
N PRO A 414 -4.57 -26.57 0.80
CA PRO A 414 -3.67 -26.72 1.96
C PRO A 414 -3.17 -28.16 2.12
N GLY A 415 -3.93 -29.12 1.57
CA GLY A 415 -3.71 -30.54 1.80
C GLY A 415 -3.66 -30.85 3.30
N SER A 416 -2.71 -31.70 3.68
CA SER A 416 -2.66 -32.27 5.04
C SER A 416 -2.46 -31.26 6.18
N THR A 417 -2.18 -29.97 5.91
CA THR A 417 -2.16 -28.93 6.95
C THR A 417 -3.56 -28.64 7.52
N MET A 418 -4.64 -29.03 6.84
CA MET A 418 -6.04 -28.92 7.31
C MET A 418 -6.39 -29.91 8.44
N LYS A 419 -5.69 -31.05 8.51
CA LYS A 419 -6.02 -32.18 9.41
C LYS A 419 -6.09 -31.83 10.91
N PRO A 420 -5.24 -30.95 11.48
CA PRO A 420 -5.36 -30.55 12.88
C PRO A 420 -6.72 -29.92 13.23
N ALA A 421 -7.30 -29.08 12.36
CA ALA A 421 -8.65 -28.53 12.54
C ALA A 421 -9.72 -29.63 12.54
N ILE A 422 -9.59 -30.61 11.64
CA ILE A 422 -10.51 -31.75 11.56
C ILE A 422 -10.36 -32.69 12.76
N ALA A 423 -9.15 -32.87 13.28
CA ALA A 423 -8.91 -33.59 14.53
C ALA A 423 -9.59 -32.88 15.71
N ALA A 424 -9.40 -31.57 15.83
CA ALA A 424 -10.04 -30.75 16.87
C ALA A 424 -11.57 -30.85 16.80
N ALA A 425 -12.16 -30.66 15.62
CA ALA A 425 -13.59 -30.80 15.38
C ALA A 425 -14.09 -32.22 15.75
N GLY A 426 -13.38 -33.25 15.31
CA GLY A 426 -13.76 -34.64 15.56
C GLY A 426 -13.77 -35.01 17.05
N LEU A 427 -12.78 -34.51 17.80
CA LEU A 427 -12.67 -34.70 19.25
C LEU A 427 -13.75 -33.93 20.00
N GLU A 428 -13.96 -32.66 19.65
CA GLU A 428 -14.94 -31.80 20.32
C GLU A 428 -16.38 -32.29 20.09
N GLU A 429 -16.66 -32.78 18.89
CA GLU A 429 -17.97 -33.33 18.54
C GLU A 429 -18.19 -34.77 18.98
N GLY A 430 -17.19 -35.38 19.64
CA GLY A 430 -17.25 -36.73 20.18
C GLY A 430 -17.35 -37.86 19.14
N VAL A 431 -17.13 -37.56 17.85
CA VAL A 431 -17.14 -38.58 16.78
C VAL A 431 -15.84 -39.40 16.77
N ILE A 432 -14.78 -38.86 17.36
CA ILE A 432 -13.56 -39.58 17.73
C ILE A 432 -13.17 -39.24 19.17
N THR A 433 -12.38 -40.12 19.78
CA THR A 433 -11.76 -39.92 21.10
C THR A 433 -10.23 -40.02 20.94
N GLU A 434 -9.48 -39.69 22.00
CA GLU A 434 -8.01 -39.87 22.00
C GLU A 434 -7.59 -41.30 21.64
N THR A 435 -8.42 -42.29 21.99
CA THR A 435 -8.16 -43.73 21.78
C THR A 435 -8.94 -44.35 20.64
N SER A 436 -9.79 -43.59 19.94
CA SER A 436 -10.51 -44.11 18.77
C SER A 436 -9.52 -44.54 17.70
N LYS A 437 -9.71 -45.73 17.13
CA LYS A 437 -8.82 -46.27 16.09
C LYS A 437 -9.58 -46.56 14.81
N PHE A 438 -8.97 -46.22 13.68
CA PHE A 438 -9.40 -46.65 12.36
C PHE A 438 -8.32 -47.48 11.69
N TYR A 439 -8.71 -48.44 10.86
CA TYR A 439 -7.77 -49.30 10.15
C TYR A 439 -7.40 -48.70 8.78
N CYS A 440 -6.16 -48.25 8.63
CA CYS A 440 -5.63 -47.70 7.38
C CYS A 440 -4.98 -48.79 6.52
N SER A 441 -5.74 -49.30 5.55
CA SER A 441 -5.32 -50.35 4.60
C SER A 441 -4.81 -49.82 3.26
N HIS A 442 -4.33 -48.56 3.21
CA HIS A 442 -4.00 -47.78 2.01
C HIS A 442 -5.21 -47.39 1.13
N ILE A 443 -6.22 -48.25 1.00
CA ILE A 443 -7.42 -48.01 0.17
C ILE A 443 -8.64 -47.76 1.08
N TYR A 444 -9.31 -46.62 0.90
CA TYR A 444 -10.57 -46.31 1.57
C TYR A 444 -11.75 -46.89 0.77
N ARG A 445 -12.52 -47.79 1.39
CA ARG A 445 -13.54 -48.61 0.71
C ARG A 445 -14.99 -48.28 1.11
N GLN A 446 -15.24 -47.09 1.67
CA GLN A 446 -16.59 -46.69 2.09
C GLN A 446 -17.51 -46.29 0.92
N PHE A 447 -16.96 -46.11 -0.30
CA PHE A 447 -17.71 -45.76 -1.50
C PHE A 447 -17.63 -46.89 -2.53
N THR A 448 -18.73 -47.09 -3.27
CA THR A 448 -18.87 -48.21 -4.23
C THR A 448 -18.38 -47.86 -5.63
N ASP A 449 -18.40 -46.58 -5.99
CA ASP A 449 -18.18 -46.01 -7.32
C ASP A 449 -16.84 -45.27 -7.46
N THR A 450 -16.16 -44.98 -6.36
CA THR A 450 -14.85 -44.32 -6.32
C THR A 450 -14.02 -44.82 -5.15
N THR A 451 -12.69 -44.84 -5.31
CA THR A 451 -11.76 -45.21 -4.24
C THR A 451 -10.81 -44.06 -3.91
N PHE A 452 -10.73 -43.70 -2.63
CA PHE A 452 -9.73 -42.76 -2.13
C PHE A 452 -8.54 -43.51 -1.53
N LYS A 453 -7.36 -42.90 -1.54
CA LYS A 453 -6.11 -43.55 -1.12
C LYS A 453 -5.39 -42.74 -0.05
N CYS A 454 -4.79 -43.45 0.89
CA CYS A 454 -3.76 -42.91 1.76
C CYS A 454 -2.39 -43.06 1.08
N LEU A 455 -1.41 -42.24 1.44
CA LEU A 455 -0.04 -42.35 0.91
C LEU A 455 0.69 -43.64 1.33
N GLY A 456 0.14 -44.38 2.30
CA GLY A 456 0.70 -45.62 2.82
C GLY A 456 -0.34 -46.45 3.59
N SER A 457 0.10 -47.58 4.12
CA SER A 457 -0.65 -48.44 5.04
C SER A 457 -0.14 -48.21 6.46
N HIS A 458 -1.05 -48.01 7.42
CA HIS A 458 -0.68 -47.69 8.81
C HIS A 458 -1.31 -48.64 9.84
N GLY A 459 -2.13 -49.61 9.40
CA GLY A 459 -2.84 -50.50 10.30
C GLY A 459 -3.82 -49.74 11.20
N TRP A 460 -4.04 -50.24 12.42
CA TRP A 460 -4.85 -49.56 13.43
C TRP A 460 -4.12 -48.33 13.96
N ILE A 461 -4.70 -47.15 13.72
CA ILE A 461 -4.08 -45.87 14.06
C ILE A 461 -5.06 -44.96 14.81
N ASP A 462 -4.58 -44.27 15.84
CA ASP A 462 -5.30 -43.25 16.60
C ASP A 462 -5.03 -41.83 16.07
N VAL A 463 -5.73 -40.82 16.60
CA VAL A 463 -5.63 -39.43 16.13
C VAL A 463 -4.21 -38.84 16.21
N LYS A 464 -3.46 -39.13 17.29
CA LYS A 464 -2.11 -38.59 17.48
C LYS A 464 -1.13 -39.19 16.47
N ASN A 465 -1.18 -40.50 16.31
CA ASN A 465 -0.40 -41.20 15.29
C ASN A 465 -0.86 -40.82 13.87
N ALA A 466 -2.15 -40.58 13.65
CA ALA A 466 -2.68 -40.15 12.35
C ALA A 466 -2.19 -38.76 11.96
N LEU A 467 -2.08 -37.82 12.91
CA LEU A 467 -1.43 -36.51 12.68
C LEU A 467 0.07 -36.68 12.38
N ASN A 468 0.77 -37.49 13.17
CA ASN A 468 2.20 -37.79 12.99
C ASN A 468 2.52 -38.40 11.62
N GLN A 469 1.81 -39.46 11.23
CA GLN A 469 2.00 -40.17 9.96
C GLN A 469 1.20 -39.58 8.81
N SER A 470 0.42 -38.52 9.07
CA SER A 470 -0.45 -37.87 8.08
C SER A 470 -1.43 -38.84 7.39
N CYS A 471 -2.03 -39.77 8.14
CA CYS A 471 -2.91 -40.81 7.59
C CYS A 471 -4.21 -40.23 6.98
N ASN A 472 -4.37 -40.28 5.65
CA ASN A 472 -5.59 -39.77 5.01
C ASN A 472 -6.84 -40.54 5.43
N ILE A 473 -6.78 -41.88 5.55
CA ILE A 473 -7.96 -42.70 5.88
C ILE A 473 -8.57 -42.34 7.24
N TYR A 474 -7.74 -42.04 8.24
CA TYR A 474 -8.25 -41.60 9.54
C TYR A 474 -9.08 -40.32 9.42
N PHE A 475 -8.61 -39.36 8.62
CA PHE A 475 -9.29 -38.09 8.39
C PHE A 475 -10.43 -38.17 7.38
N TYR A 476 -10.40 -39.11 6.42
CA TYR A 476 -11.55 -39.44 5.59
C TYR A 476 -12.70 -39.94 6.46
N GLU A 477 -12.44 -40.87 7.36
CA GLU A 477 -13.48 -41.39 8.26
C GLU A 477 -13.97 -40.33 9.23
N THR A 478 -13.06 -39.54 9.83
CA THR A 478 -13.44 -38.42 10.71
C THR A 478 -14.31 -37.40 9.96
N GLY A 479 -13.92 -37.01 8.74
CA GLY A 479 -14.70 -36.07 7.92
C GLY A 479 -16.05 -36.62 7.49
N ARG A 480 -16.14 -37.93 7.17
CA ARG A 480 -17.40 -38.62 6.86
C ARG A 480 -18.36 -38.59 8.06
N LEU A 481 -17.84 -38.79 9.28
CA LEU A 481 -18.63 -38.76 10.52
C LEU A 481 -19.07 -37.34 10.92
N LEU A 482 -18.24 -36.33 10.66
CA LEU A 482 -18.59 -34.93 10.92
C LEU A 482 -19.58 -34.36 9.91
N GLY A 483 -19.36 -34.63 8.63
CA GLY A 483 -20.03 -33.94 7.52
C GLY A 483 -19.47 -32.54 7.28
N ILE A 484 -19.71 -32.00 6.07
CA ILE A 484 -19.08 -30.75 5.61
C ILE A 484 -19.42 -29.52 6.45
N ASN A 485 -20.67 -29.41 6.93
CA ASN A 485 -21.11 -28.22 7.67
C ASN A 485 -20.40 -28.09 9.03
N ARG A 486 -20.28 -29.19 9.79
CA ARG A 486 -19.55 -29.16 11.07
C ARG A 486 -18.06 -28.92 10.84
N MET A 487 -17.46 -29.57 9.83
CA MET A 487 -16.06 -29.29 9.48
C MET A 487 -15.85 -27.79 9.19
N ASN A 488 -16.69 -27.18 8.36
CA ASN A 488 -16.56 -25.78 8.00
C ASN A 488 -16.79 -24.84 9.18
N ASP A 489 -17.69 -25.15 10.12
CA ASP A 489 -17.89 -24.36 11.33
C ASP A 489 -16.58 -24.27 12.15
N TYR A 490 -15.95 -25.39 12.48
CA TYR A 490 -14.66 -25.36 13.18
C TYR A 490 -13.56 -24.68 12.37
N CYS A 491 -13.47 -24.94 11.07
CA CYS A 491 -12.47 -24.29 10.21
C CYS A 491 -12.66 -22.77 10.17
N THR A 492 -13.91 -22.30 10.15
CA THR A 492 -14.26 -20.88 10.24
C THR A 492 -13.84 -20.28 11.57
N ARG A 493 -14.09 -20.99 12.69
CA ARG A 493 -13.66 -20.54 14.02
C ARG A 493 -12.13 -20.44 14.15
N PHE A 494 -11.40 -21.28 13.42
CA PHE A 494 -9.95 -21.23 13.27
C PHE A 494 -9.46 -20.21 12.22
N GLY A 495 -10.36 -19.53 11.51
CA GLY A 495 -10.05 -18.47 10.56
C GLY A 495 -9.77 -18.89 9.12
N LEU A 496 -9.96 -20.16 8.79
CA LEU A 496 -9.81 -20.65 7.41
C LEU A 496 -11.02 -20.19 6.58
N GLY A 497 -10.75 -19.68 5.36
CA GLY A 497 -11.79 -19.11 4.49
C GLY A 497 -12.25 -17.71 4.90
N GLN A 498 -11.51 -17.03 5.78
CA GLN A 498 -11.77 -15.66 6.21
C GLN A 498 -10.50 -14.80 6.17
N LYS A 499 -10.66 -13.51 5.89
CA LYS A 499 -9.57 -12.53 6.03
C LYS A 499 -8.96 -12.57 7.44
N THR A 500 -7.64 -12.46 7.52
CA THR A 500 -6.90 -12.45 8.79
C THR A 500 -6.96 -11.08 9.48
N GLY A 501 -7.21 -10.02 8.71
CA GLY A 501 -7.42 -8.65 9.17
C GLY A 501 -6.17 -7.75 9.09
N VAL A 502 -5.14 -8.16 8.34
CA VAL A 502 -3.98 -7.31 8.03
C VAL A 502 -4.39 -6.03 7.30
N GLU A 503 -3.58 -5.00 7.43
CA GLU A 503 -3.86 -3.64 6.97
C GLU A 503 -3.77 -3.50 5.45
N ILE A 504 -3.05 -4.42 4.80
CA ILE A 504 -2.86 -4.45 3.35
C ILE A 504 -3.74 -5.53 2.71
N ASN A 505 -3.89 -5.48 1.39
CA ASN A 505 -4.81 -6.37 0.68
C ASN A 505 -4.45 -7.86 0.88
N GLU A 506 -5.47 -8.69 1.10
CA GLU A 506 -5.36 -10.13 1.27
C GLU A 506 -6.56 -10.84 0.64
N SER A 507 -6.35 -12.09 0.23
CA SER A 507 -7.43 -12.98 -0.22
C SER A 507 -8.13 -13.62 0.98
N SER A 508 -9.45 -13.79 0.86
CA SER A 508 -10.25 -14.49 1.88
C SER A 508 -10.09 -16.01 1.83
N GLY A 509 -9.50 -16.57 0.77
CA GLY A 509 -9.54 -18.01 0.53
C GLY A 509 -10.97 -18.54 0.32
N VAL A 510 -11.10 -19.87 0.34
CA VAL A 510 -12.31 -20.63 0.08
C VAL A 510 -12.36 -21.84 1.01
N LEU A 511 -13.47 -22.01 1.73
CA LEU A 511 -13.82 -23.28 2.36
C LEU A 511 -14.64 -24.11 1.37
N ALA A 512 -14.26 -25.38 1.19
CA ALA A 512 -15.02 -26.28 0.36
C ALA A 512 -16.42 -26.49 0.95
N GLY A 513 -17.45 -26.54 0.10
CA GLY A 513 -18.81 -26.74 0.59
C GLY A 513 -19.84 -26.80 -0.52
N ILE A 514 -21.03 -27.28 -0.17
CA ILE A 514 -22.14 -27.46 -1.11
C ILE A 514 -22.47 -26.14 -1.81
N ALA A 515 -22.68 -25.06 -1.06
CA ALA A 515 -23.03 -23.75 -1.60
C ALA A 515 -21.97 -23.20 -2.56
N TYR A 516 -20.68 -23.36 -2.22
CA TYR A 516 -19.59 -22.93 -3.09
C TYR A 516 -19.57 -23.74 -4.39
N ARG A 517 -19.66 -25.07 -4.30
CA ARG A 517 -19.65 -25.97 -5.46
C ARG A 517 -20.81 -25.70 -6.41
N GLU A 518 -22.01 -25.53 -5.89
CA GLU A 518 -23.22 -25.21 -6.67
C GLU A 518 -23.12 -23.84 -7.34
N ALA A 519 -22.60 -22.82 -6.64
CA ALA A 519 -22.37 -21.49 -7.21
C ALA A 519 -21.37 -21.49 -8.38
N HIS A 520 -20.50 -22.51 -8.44
CA HIS A 520 -19.54 -22.71 -9.52
C HIS A 520 -20.01 -23.79 -10.53
N GLY A 521 -21.30 -24.14 -10.52
CA GLY A 521 -21.93 -25.04 -11.50
C GLY A 521 -21.63 -26.52 -11.32
N GLY A 522 -21.07 -26.92 -10.18
CA GLY A 522 -20.80 -28.32 -9.84
C GLY A 522 -21.85 -28.92 -8.90
N THR A 523 -21.86 -30.25 -8.80
CA THR A 523 -22.63 -31.00 -7.79
C THR A 523 -21.69 -31.44 -6.65
N TRP A 524 -22.16 -31.35 -5.41
CA TRP A 524 -21.43 -31.87 -4.25
C TRP A 524 -21.75 -33.34 -4.01
N TYR A 525 -20.73 -34.18 -3.93
CA TYR A 525 -20.83 -35.61 -3.66
C TYR A 525 -20.24 -35.95 -2.29
N PRO A 526 -20.65 -37.07 -1.67
CA PRO A 526 -20.05 -37.54 -0.41
C PRO A 526 -18.51 -37.69 -0.44
N GLY A 527 -17.96 -38.01 -1.62
CA GLY A 527 -16.51 -38.06 -1.84
C GLY A 527 -15.80 -36.71 -1.68
N ASP A 528 -16.48 -35.60 -2.02
CA ASP A 528 -15.94 -34.25 -1.84
C ASP A 528 -15.76 -33.94 -0.35
N THR A 529 -16.65 -34.42 0.53
CA THR A 529 -16.54 -34.25 1.99
C THR A 529 -15.26 -34.88 2.54
N VAL A 530 -14.95 -36.12 2.16
CA VAL A 530 -13.74 -36.77 2.68
C VAL A 530 -12.47 -36.14 2.10
N GLN A 531 -12.50 -35.67 0.86
CA GLN A 531 -11.39 -34.93 0.26
C GLN A 531 -11.20 -33.56 0.94
N ALA A 532 -12.29 -32.86 1.24
CA ALA A 532 -12.26 -31.61 2.00
C ALA A 532 -11.64 -31.80 3.40
N ALA A 533 -11.92 -32.92 4.06
CA ALA A 533 -11.37 -33.26 5.38
C ALA A 533 -9.84 -33.41 5.41
N ILE A 534 -9.19 -33.63 4.26
CA ILE A 534 -7.73 -33.65 4.14
C ILE A 534 -7.18 -32.41 3.46
N GLY A 535 -7.98 -31.34 3.33
CA GLY A 535 -7.58 -30.07 2.74
C GLY A 535 -7.46 -30.09 1.22
N GLN A 536 -8.17 -31.01 0.55
CA GLN A 536 -8.35 -31.02 -0.91
C GLN A 536 -9.81 -30.62 -1.26
N SER A 537 -10.28 -30.98 -2.46
CA SER A 537 -11.56 -30.48 -3.02
C SER A 537 -11.45 -28.97 -3.26
N ASP A 538 -12.48 -28.19 -2.95
CA ASP A 538 -12.50 -26.75 -3.24
C ASP A 538 -11.80 -25.88 -2.18
N ASN A 539 -11.09 -26.47 -1.20
CA ASN A 539 -10.43 -25.69 -0.15
C ASN A 539 -9.24 -24.93 -0.73
N LEU A 540 -9.19 -23.61 -0.53
CA LEU A 540 -8.10 -22.77 -0.98
C LEU A 540 -7.75 -21.74 0.11
N PHE A 541 -6.55 -21.79 0.70
CA PHE A 541 -6.15 -20.86 1.77
C PHE A 541 -4.82 -20.16 1.49
N THR A 542 -4.66 -18.97 2.03
CA THR A 542 -3.42 -18.21 1.93
C THR A 542 -2.41 -18.67 2.99
N PRO A 543 -1.10 -18.50 2.74
CA PRO A 543 -0.07 -18.77 3.74
C PRO A 543 -0.27 -18.02 5.07
N ILE A 544 -0.72 -16.76 5.03
CA ILE A 544 -1.03 -16.02 6.26
C ILE A 544 -2.24 -16.60 7.02
N GLN A 545 -3.28 -17.07 6.31
CA GLN A 545 -4.41 -17.76 6.95
C GLN A 545 -3.94 -19.04 7.64
N LEU A 546 -3.11 -19.83 6.96
CA LEU A 546 -2.56 -21.06 7.52
C LEU A 546 -1.65 -20.79 8.73
N CYS A 547 -0.89 -19.70 8.71
CA CYS A 547 -0.08 -19.25 9.85
C CYS A 547 -0.97 -18.84 11.03
N SER A 548 -1.97 -17.98 10.81
CA SER A 548 -2.93 -17.54 11.84
C SER A 548 -3.72 -18.70 12.45
N TYR A 549 -4.12 -19.66 11.62
CA TYR A 549 -4.76 -20.90 12.06
C TYR A 549 -3.86 -21.72 13.00
N VAL A 550 -2.61 -21.96 12.64
CA VAL A 550 -1.71 -22.74 13.49
C VAL A 550 -1.32 -21.97 14.75
N SER A 551 -1.22 -20.64 14.71
CA SER A 551 -1.08 -19.78 15.89
C SER A 551 -2.24 -19.96 16.86
N THR A 552 -3.47 -20.02 16.34
CA THR A 552 -4.68 -20.25 17.14
C THR A 552 -4.67 -21.64 17.80
N ILE A 553 -4.12 -22.67 17.15
CA ILE A 553 -3.91 -23.97 17.82
C ILE A 553 -2.82 -23.86 18.89
N ALA A 554 -1.73 -23.17 18.58
CA ALA A 554 -0.55 -23.09 19.44
C ALA A 554 -0.88 -22.45 20.79
N ASN A 555 -1.62 -21.34 20.77
CA ASN A 555 -1.96 -20.53 21.95
C ASN A 555 -3.16 -21.04 22.76
N GLY A 556 -3.75 -22.18 22.39
CA GLY A 556 -4.86 -22.75 23.15
C GLY A 556 -6.26 -22.36 22.65
N GLY A 557 -6.39 -21.78 21.45
CA GLY A 557 -7.69 -21.64 20.78
C GLY A 557 -8.20 -20.20 20.67
N THR A 558 -7.38 -19.20 20.99
CA THR A 558 -7.71 -17.78 20.88
C THR A 558 -7.22 -17.26 19.53
N ARG A 559 -8.14 -16.78 18.68
CA ARG A 559 -7.78 -16.27 17.36
C ARG A 559 -7.54 -14.76 17.43
N TYR A 560 -6.32 -14.34 17.15
CA TYR A 560 -5.94 -12.94 17.02
C TYR A 560 -6.04 -12.44 15.58
N ARG A 561 -6.34 -11.14 15.43
CA ARG A 561 -6.25 -10.42 14.16
C ARG A 561 -4.79 -10.27 13.77
N ALA A 562 -4.44 -10.72 12.56
CA ALA A 562 -3.10 -10.52 12.03
C ALA A 562 -2.87 -9.04 11.73
N HIS A 563 -1.66 -8.54 11.99
CA HIS A 563 -1.33 -7.13 11.79
C HIS A 563 0.16 -6.91 11.54
N PHE A 564 0.49 -5.91 10.72
CA PHE A 564 1.85 -5.43 10.48
C PHE A 564 2.17 -4.15 11.25
N VAL A 565 1.16 -3.38 11.67
CA VAL A 565 1.37 -2.12 12.40
C VAL A 565 1.27 -2.37 13.89
N LYS A 566 2.39 -2.13 14.60
CA LYS A 566 2.49 -2.20 16.06
C LYS A 566 1.98 -0.91 16.70
N SER A 567 2.41 0.24 16.18
CA SER A 567 1.94 1.54 16.67
C SER A 567 2.16 2.65 15.66
N VAL A 568 1.45 3.77 15.85
CA VAL A 568 1.71 5.04 15.16
C VAL A 568 2.01 6.10 16.21
N LYS A 569 3.11 6.84 16.01
CA LYS A 569 3.55 7.94 16.87
C LYS A 569 3.39 9.25 16.12
N SER A 570 3.04 10.33 16.81
CA SER A 570 3.08 11.67 16.22
C SER A 570 4.48 11.96 15.66
N SER A 571 4.59 12.86 14.68
CA SER A 571 5.88 13.21 14.06
C SER A 571 6.96 13.70 15.03
N ASP A 572 6.56 14.30 16.16
CA ASP A 572 7.44 14.73 17.25
C ASP A 572 7.60 13.69 18.38
N TYR A 573 7.02 12.49 18.22
CA TYR A 573 6.99 11.40 19.21
C TYR A 573 6.33 11.75 20.56
N SER A 574 5.62 12.87 20.66
CA SER A 574 4.94 13.30 21.88
C SER A 574 3.71 12.45 22.21
N GLU A 575 3.03 11.90 21.20
CA GLU A 575 1.79 11.13 21.33
C GLU A 575 1.85 9.77 20.64
N THR A 576 1.06 8.82 21.16
CA THR A 576 0.82 7.53 20.50
C THR A 576 -0.61 7.54 19.96
N LEU A 577 -0.73 7.66 18.64
CA LEU A 577 -2.01 7.81 17.95
C LEU A 577 -2.71 6.45 17.76
N LEU A 578 -1.92 5.39 17.60
CA LEU A 578 -2.40 4.03 17.47
C LEU A 578 -1.45 3.09 18.22
N SER A 579 -2.00 2.11 18.95
CA SER A 579 -1.25 1.00 19.54
C SER A 579 -2.02 -0.29 19.28
N ASN A 580 -1.30 -1.35 18.92
CA ASN A 580 -1.86 -2.66 18.63
C ASN A 580 -1.07 -3.74 19.37
N ASP A 581 -1.60 -4.15 20.50
CA ASP A 581 -1.03 -5.22 21.35
C ASP A 581 -1.68 -6.60 21.06
N GLY A 582 -2.41 -6.71 19.94
CA GLY A 582 -3.19 -7.88 19.56
C GLY A 582 -4.70 -7.69 19.80
N VAL A 583 -5.50 -8.00 18.78
CA VAL A 583 -6.97 -7.92 18.83
C VAL A 583 -7.55 -9.32 18.74
N VAL A 584 -8.24 -9.77 19.79
CA VAL A 584 -8.94 -11.06 19.78
C VAL A 584 -10.16 -10.96 18.86
N LEU A 585 -10.21 -11.80 17.82
CA LEU A 585 -11.35 -11.91 16.91
C LEU A 585 -12.41 -12.86 17.44
N ASN A 586 -11.98 -14.03 17.95
CA ASN A 586 -12.87 -14.99 18.59
C ASN A 586 -12.08 -16.02 19.41
N GLU A 587 -12.78 -16.68 20.32
CA GLU A 587 -12.37 -17.97 20.88
C GLU A 587 -12.94 -19.09 20.01
N THR A 588 -12.18 -20.16 19.79
CA THR A 588 -12.65 -21.30 18.97
C THR A 588 -13.70 -22.16 19.66
N GLY A 589 -13.75 -22.11 20.99
CA GLY A 589 -14.61 -22.97 21.82
C GLY A 589 -14.17 -24.43 21.86
N VAL A 590 -13.03 -24.79 21.25
CA VAL A 590 -12.46 -26.14 21.34
C VAL A 590 -11.86 -26.32 22.73
N SER A 591 -12.15 -27.44 23.39
CA SER A 591 -11.63 -27.72 24.73
C SER A 591 -10.11 -27.83 24.75
N GLN A 592 -9.49 -27.40 25.85
CA GLN A 592 -8.04 -27.52 26.06
C GLN A 592 -7.55 -28.96 25.95
N ASN A 593 -8.39 -29.94 26.29
CA ASN A 593 -8.07 -31.36 26.13
C ASN A 593 -7.95 -31.75 24.64
N SER A 594 -8.91 -31.33 23.80
CA SER A 594 -8.85 -31.55 22.35
C SER A 594 -7.63 -30.87 21.74
N ILE A 595 -7.34 -29.62 22.12
CA ILE A 595 -6.15 -28.89 21.66
C ILE A 595 -4.86 -29.59 22.08
N ARG A 596 -4.74 -30.03 23.34
CA ARG A 596 -3.59 -30.81 23.82
C ARG A 596 -3.33 -32.03 22.94
N ILE A 597 -4.35 -32.84 22.66
CA ILE A 597 -4.23 -34.05 21.83
C ILE A 597 -3.73 -33.70 20.41
N VAL A 598 -4.24 -32.61 19.83
CA VAL A 598 -3.80 -32.13 18.51
C VAL A 598 -2.33 -31.66 18.55
N LYS A 599 -1.94 -30.86 19.55
CA LYS A 599 -0.57 -30.39 19.74
C LYS A 599 0.41 -31.56 19.90
N GLU A 600 0.07 -32.56 20.72
CA GLU A 600 0.88 -33.78 20.90
C GLU A 600 1.10 -34.52 19.57
N GLY A 601 0.05 -34.68 18.75
CA GLY A 601 0.17 -35.31 17.43
C GLY A 601 1.07 -34.53 16.46
N MET A 602 1.04 -33.20 16.53
CA MET A 602 1.92 -32.31 15.75
C MET A 602 3.37 -32.32 16.27
N GLU A 603 3.57 -32.38 17.58
CA GLU A 603 4.89 -32.50 18.22
C GLU A 603 5.57 -33.83 17.84
N MET A 604 4.81 -34.94 17.81
CA MET A 604 5.31 -36.24 17.36
C MET A 604 5.87 -36.17 15.92
N LEU A 605 5.23 -35.41 15.02
CA LEU A 605 5.77 -35.19 13.69
C LEU A 605 7.04 -34.35 13.74
N GLY A 606 7.03 -33.25 14.50
CA GLY A 606 8.20 -32.38 14.62
C GLY A 606 9.43 -33.13 15.14
N ALA A 607 9.29 -33.93 16.19
CA ALA A 607 10.36 -34.76 16.76
C ALA A 607 10.89 -35.82 15.78
N ARG A 608 10.07 -36.27 14.82
CA ARG A 608 10.47 -37.22 13.78
C ARG A 608 11.32 -36.59 12.68
N LEU A 609 11.12 -35.30 12.39
CA LEU A 609 11.77 -34.62 11.27
C LEU A 609 13.26 -34.33 11.60
N PRO A 610 14.22 -34.85 10.80
CA PRO A 610 15.65 -34.67 11.09
C PRO A 610 16.09 -33.21 11.19
N ALA A 611 15.48 -32.32 10.38
CA ALA A 611 15.83 -30.90 10.35
C ALA A 611 15.58 -30.18 11.68
N PHE A 612 14.65 -30.66 12.51
CA PHE A 612 14.30 -30.02 13.78
C PHE A 612 15.11 -30.57 14.97
N LYS A 613 15.88 -31.64 14.79
CA LYS A 613 16.64 -32.27 15.89
C LYS A 613 17.78 -31.39 16.44
N SER A 614 18.28 -30.46 15.65
CA SER A 614 19.36 -29.54 16.03
C SER A 614 18.86 -28.21 16.59
N LEU A 615 17.54 -27.98 16.63
CA LEU A 615 16.98 -26.76 17.19
C LEU A 615 17.04 -26.79 18.72
N PRO A 616 17.25 -25.63 19.37
CA PRO A 616 17.26 -25.55 20.83
C PRO A 616 15.88 -25.72 21.46
N VAL A 617 14.83 -25.72 20.64
CA VAL A 617 13.43 -25.78 21.05
C VAL A 617 12.71 -26.96 20.40
N LYS A 618 11.65 -27.44 21.04
CA LYS A 618 10.77 -28.45 20.45
C LYS A 618 9.86 -27.79 19.43
N VAL A 619 9.64 -28.45 18.30
CA VAL A 619 8.76 -27.96 17.24
C VAL A 619 7.55 -28.87 17.13
N ALA A 620 6.35 -28.29 17.04
CA ALA A 620 5.15 -28.98 16.61
C ALA A 620 4.87 -28.60 15.15
N ALA A 621 4.60 -29.58 14.29
CA ALA A 621 4.48 -29.34 12.85
C ALA A 621 3.39 -30.17 12.19
N LYS A 622 2.94 -29.69 11.02
CA LYS A 622 2.15 -30.46 10.07
C LYS A 622 2.61 -30.17 8.64
N THR A 623 3.01 -31.22 7.92
CA THR A 623 3.30 -31.16 6.49
C THR A 623 2.02 -31.14 5.66
N GLY A 624 2.07 -30.44 4.53
CA GLY A 624 1.08 -30.51 3.46
C GLY A 624 1.76 -30.77 2.11
N THR A 625 1.10 -31.55 1.28
CA THR A 625 1.46 -31.73 -0.12
C THR A 625 0.15 -31.67 -0.89
N ALA A 626 0.05 -30.81 -1.89
CA ALA A 626 -1.12 -30.68 -2.74
C ALA A 626 -0.72 -30.67 -4.21
N GLU A 627 -1.57 -31.21 -5.07
CA GLU A 627 -1.32 -31.23 -6.51
C GLU A 627 -1.45 -29.82 -7.08
N SER A 628 -0.46 -29.38 -7.84
CA SER A 628 -0.53 -28.17 -8.64
C SER A 628 -0.69 -28.54 -10.11
N LYS A 629 -1.55 -27.79 -10.81
CA LYS A 629 -1.66 -27.87 -12.27
C LYS A 629 -1.38 -26.50 -12.83
N ALA A 630 -0.44 -26.41 -13.75
CA ALA A 630 -0.10 -25.15 -14.38
C ALA A 630 0.09 -25.35 -15.89
N LYS A 631 -0.30 -24.35 -16.67
CA LYS A 631 -0.23 -24.41 -18.13
C LYS A 631 1.07 -23.77 -18.62
N VAL A 632 1.99 -24.58 -19.14
CA VAL A 632 3.30 -24.16 -19.65
C VAL A 632 3.34 -24.41 -21.15
N SER A 633 3.55 -23.36 -21.94
CA SER A 633 3.65 -23.46 -23.41
C SER A 633 2.46 -24.21 -24.02
N GLY A 634 1.26 -23.98 -23.49
CA GLY A 634 0.02 -24.63 -23.93
C GLY A 634 -0.27 -26.01 -23.31
N LYS A 635 0.68 -26.63 -22.61
CA LYS A 635 0.54 -27.96 -21.98
C LYS A 635 0.28 -27.85 -20.48
N ILE A 636 -0.59 -28.70 -19.94
CA ILE A 636 -0.78 -28.80 -18.49
C ILE A 636 0.38 -29.62 -17.92
N VAL A 637 1.18 -28.99 -17.08
CA VAL A 637 2.21 -29.61 -16.25
C VAL A 637 1.62 -29.79 -14.86
N THR A 638 1.77 -30.97 -14.29
CA THR A 638 1.34 -31.27 -12.93
C THR A 638 2.57 -31.34 -12.03
N GLY A 639 2.54 -30.63 -10.91
CA GLY A 639 3.57 -30.69 -9.86
C GLY A 639 2.91 -30.92 -8.50
N LEU A 640 3.70 -30.93 -7.42
CA LEU A 640 3.17 -30.84 -6.06
C LEU A 640 3.70 -29.60 -5.36
N ASN A 641 2.79 -28.84 -4.76
CA ASN A 641 3.14 -27.79 -3.82
C ASN A 641 3.55 -28.42 -2.48
N GLY A 642 4.58 -27.87 -1.85
CA GLY A 642 5.03 -28.26 -0.52
C GLY A 642 4.65 -27.22 0.51
N PHE A 643 3.97 -27.64 1.57
CA PHE A 643 3.54 -26.79 2.67
C PHE A 643 4.05 -27.33 4.00
N MET A 644 4.26 -26.41 4.93
CA MET A 644 4.37 -26.75 6.35
C MET A 644 3.80 -25.62 7.19
N ILE A 645 2.97 -26.00 8.15
CA ILE A 645 2.61 -25.17 9.30
C ILE A 645 3.32 -25.74 10.53
N SER A 646 3.77 -24.85 11.41
CA SER A 646 4.43 -25.25 12.65
C SER A 646 4.36 -24.13 13.69
N PHE A 647 4.63 -24.48 14.94
CA PHE A 647 4.89 -23.52 16.01
C PHE A 647 5.99 -24.04 16.93
N ALA A 648 6.69 -23.10 17.57
CA ALA A 648 7.74 -23.40 18.53
C ALA A 648 7.87 -22.29 19.60
N PRO A 649 8.37 -22.63 20.80
CA PRO A 649 8.48 -23.98 21.37
C PRO A 649 7.14 -24.75 21.39
N ALA A 650 7.15 -26.07 21.36
CA ALA A 650 5.91 -26.86 21.36
C ALA A 650 5.17 -26.82 22.72
N ASP A 651 5.95 -26.71 23.80
CA ASP A 651 5.52 -26.67 25.19
C ASP A 651 5.13 -25.27 25.67
N ASP A 652 5.84 -24.23 25.22
CA ASP A 652 5.49 -22.83 25.46
C ASP A 652 5.55 -22.02 24.15
N PRO A 653 4.51 -22.06 23.30
CA PRO A 653 4.58 -21.49 21.96
C PRO A 653 4.75 -19.97 21.95
N GLN A 654 5.72 -19.50 21.18
CA GLN A 654 6.01 -18.08 20.97
C GLN A 654 5.70 -17.64 19.55
N ILE A 655 6.19 -18.38 18.56
CA ILE A 655 5.97 -18.08 17.15
C ILE A 655 5.43 -19.28 16.38
N ALA A 656 4.60 -18.97 15.39
CA ALA A 656 4.17 -19.88 14.35
C ALA A 656 4.82 -19.54 13.02
N VAL A 657 5.04 -20.57 12.21
CA VAL A 657 5.62 -20.47 10.87
C VAL A 657 4.76 -21.23 9.88
N CYS A 658 4.42 -20.57 8.78
CA CYS A 658 3.87 -21.20 7.59
C CYS A 658 4.79 -20.97 6.39
N VAL A 659 5.11 -22.04 5.66
CA VAL A 659 5.81 -21.96 4.37
C VAL A 659 4.98 -22.65 3.29
N ALA A 660 4.97 -22.04 2.11
CA ALA A 660 4.28 -22.53 0.93
C ALA A 660 5.20 -22.41 -0.28
N ILE A 661 5.62 -23.54 -0.84
CA ILE A 661 6.52 -23.60 -1.98
C ILE A 661 5.81 -24.30 -3.15
N GLU A 662 5.60 -23.57 -4.22
CA GLU A 662 4.98 -24.07 -5.44
C GLU A 662 5.96 -24.98 -6.19
N ASN A 663 5.45 -26.10 -6.71
CA ASN A 663 6.20 -27.05 -7.53
C ASN A 663 7.44 -27.69 -6.86
N LEU A 664 7.51 -27.69 -5.53
CA LEU A 664 8.60 -28.31 -4.76
C LEU A 664 8.66 -29.84 -4.89
N ASN A 665 7.53 -30.48 -5.21
CA ASN A 665 7.35 -31.94 -5.26
C ASN A 665 7.57 -32.67 -3.91
N SER A 666 7.67 -31.96 -2.79
CA SER A 666 7.79 -32.56 -1.45
C SER A 666 7.43 -31.59 -0.31
N GLY A 667 6.38 -31.91 0.46
CA GLY A 667 6.04 -31.15 1.67
C GLY A 667 7.08 -31.29 2.79
N SER A 668 7.70 -32.46 2.98
CA SER A 668 8.69 -32.66 4.06
C SER A 668 10.02 -31.96 3.81
N ALA A 669 10.35 -31.66 2.55
CA ALA A 669 11.56 -30.90 2.22
C ALA A 669 11.53 -29.48 2.83
N THR A 670 10.34 -28.91 3.04
CA THR A 670 10.18 -27.59 3.68
C THR A 670 10.66 -27.55 5.14
N ALA A 671 10.83 -28.71 5.80
CA ALA A 671 11.32 -28.78 7.17
C ALA A 671 12.69 -28.10 7.35
N SER A 672 13.59 -28.19 6.36
CA SER A 672 14.89 -27.54 6.46
C SER A 672 14.77 -26.02 6.41
N LEU A 673 13.88 -25.48 5.56
CA LEU A 673 13.61 -24.04 5.52
C LEU A 673 13.03 -23.56 6.85
N VAL A 674 12.02 -24.26 7.37
CA VAL A 674 11.41 -23.92 8.68
C VAL A 674 12.45 -23.99 9.81
N ALA A 675 13.39 -24.93 9.76
CA ALA A 675 14.46 -25.02 10.75
C ALA A 675 15.38 -23.79 10.71
N GLU A 676 15.78 -23.32 9.52
CA GLU A 676 16.57 -22.08 9.39
C GLU A 676 15.80 -20.85 9.91
N ILE A 677 14.48 -20.79 9.70
CA ILE A 677 13.64 -19.72 10.25
C ILE A 677 13.63 -19.75 11.79
N TYR A 678 13.45 -20.92 12.40
CA TYR A 678 13.51 -21.03 13.86
C TYR A 678 14.89 -20.72 14.43
N LYS A 679 15.97 -21.15 13.77
CA LYS A 679 17.33 -20.73 14.16
C LYS A 679 17.46 -19.21 14.09
N ALA A 680 17.02 -18.61 12.98
CA ALA A 680 17.05 -17.16 12.81
C ALA A 680 16.30 -16.42 13.92
N TYR A 681 15.17 -16.95 14.41
CA TYR A 681 14.45 -16.36 15.53
C TYR A 681 15.20 -16.58 16.87
N PHE A 682 15.42 -17.84 17.27
CA PHE A 682 15.95 -18.18 18.61
C PHE A 682 17.45 -17.91 18.80
N GLU A 683 18.25 -17.80 17.74
CA GLU A 683 19.65 -17.37 17.85
C GLU A 683 19.76 -15.85 18.05
N THR A 684 18.80 -15.08 17.54
CA THR A 684 18.80 -13.62 17.68
C THR A 684 18.38 -13.20 19.10
N ASP A 685 17.50 -13.97 19.76
CA ASP A 685 17.17 -13.82 21.19
C ASP A 685 18.32 -14.15 22.16
N GLY A 686 19.38 -14.83 21.67
CA GLY A 686 20.61 -15.09 22.41
C GLY A 686 21.45 -13.82 22.69
N GLY A 687 21.05 -12.67 22.14
CA GLY A 687 21.61 -11.35 22.41
C GLY A 687 20.50 -10.35 22.77
N SER A 688 20.25 -10.18 24.06
CA SER A 688 19.36 -9.16 24.67
C SER A 688 17.85 -9.26 24.38
N VAL A 689 17.17 -10.05 25.23
CA VAL A 689 15.85 -9.66 25.74
C VAL A 689 16.01 -8.34 26.52
N ASN A 690 15.80 -7.21 25.85
CA ASN A 690 15.52 -5.95 26.54
C ASN A 690 14.02 -5.89 26.80
N THR A 691 13.61 -6.52 27.90
CA THR A 691 12.38 -6.15 28.60
C THR A 691 12.41 -4.64 28.84
N ALA A 692 11.43 -3.92 28.27
CA ALA A 692 11.03 -2.58 28.69
C ALA A 692 12.20 -1.58 28.94
N GLN A 693 12.83 -1.07 27.87
CA GLN A 693 13.46 0.25 27.95
C GLN A 693 12.47 1.29 27.43
N GLY A 694 11.98 2.12 28.36
CA GLY A 694 11.11 3.24 28.06
C GLY A 694 11.78 4.20 27.06
N TYR A 695 10.99 4.65 26.09
CA TYR A 695 11.31 5.82 25.29
C TYR A 695 11.46 7.03 26.21
N GLY A 696 12.70 7.45 26.44
CA GLY A 696 12.98 8.58 27.34
C GLY A 696 14.44 8.73 27.72
N SER A 697 15.36 8.74 26.75
CA SER A 697 16.63 9.49 26.80
C SER A 697 17.50 9.05 25.64
N LEU A 698 17.67 9.90 24.61
CA LEU A 698 18.88 10.04 23.80
C LEU A 698 18.65 11.09 22.70
N LEU A 699 18.41 12.33 23.11
CA LEU A 699 18.82 13.54 22.39
C LEU A 699 19.01 14.62 23.47
N GLY A 700 20.27 14.78 23.89
CA GLY A 700 20.76 15.91 24.68
C GLY A 700 21.90 16.57 23.93
#